data_AF-A0A6A4SV42-F1
#
_entry.id   AF-A0A6A4SV42-F1
#
_cell.length_a   1.000
_cell.length_b   1.000
_cell.length_c   1.000
_cell.angle_alpha   90.00
_cell.angle_beta   90.00
_cell.angle_gamma   90.00
#
_symmetry.space_group_name_H-M   'P 1'
#
loop_
_entity.id
_entity.type
_entity.pdbx_description
1 polymer ?
#
loop_
_entity_poly.entity_id
_entity_poly.type
_entity_poly.pdbx_seq_one_letter_code
_entity_poly.pdbx_strand_id
1 'polypeptide(L)'
;MRRIEKLEKERTLSVQCRKNGWTDVSGELGEYDRVLEDERNADKMNLQQQLVKIHNGVMRFQRQLIDVKPTPELIERLKKIMSEVEISINTFKEEQCSRFRTEEEKRQMARQLEEWREERRRKEEQEEEQRLAEETQKRRRAKEERRRQLEVKLTIEEQLRLRREEEEEQGRRRREEEQREMDERRREATKGIKRFNERDLHRLEEKLQEKQQREKEEEERQRRIAVKLKEKVDGHVSRDPSRLTRPTKGWDERMKHIGPSGEGPLLQMFHSYCEYFGGQNSQLKNRDKNQQNVRSLITFYFEKPTYRKRFLIGADAKMAEEESQFEEFEQIDFLRDRHVRFFQRTLQVLPERYASLETTRLTIIFFALSGLDVLDALDVIDRNLMIEWIYSLQVLPTEDQSNLSRCGFRGSSHIGIPYSTKGPGVLHPYDSGHVAMTYTGLCSLLILGDDLSRVNKQACLAGLRALQLEDGSFYAVPEGSENDIRFIYCAASICYMLDDWSGMDIQKAIEYIRGSLSYDNGFGQGAGRESHGGWTYCAIASLCLMGRLEEALNQRELDRIRRWCIMRQQTGFHGRPNKPVDTCYSFWVGATLELLDVFQYTNFDKNRSFILSTQDRLVGGFAKWPDSHPAASHCSRSSQPHIMRGGDREFPECCSAAVGTFQRCERNIAERETSAKLIVKSQFLSSACKPRRLRP
;
A
#
# COMPACT_ATOMS: atom_id res chain seq x y z
N MET A 1 -16.99 -6.94 57.11
CA MET A 1 -16.94 -5.60 56.46
C MET A 1 -15.57 -4.94 56.60
N ARG A 2 -15.22 -4.24 57.70
CA ARG A 2 -13.90 -3.55 57.81
C ARG A 2 -12.65 -4.42 57.60
N ARG A 3 -12.71 -5.71 57.97
CA ARG A 3 -11.62 -6.67 57.78
C ARG A 3 -11.49 -7.14 56.32
N ILE A 4 -12.60 -7.14 55.58
CA ILE A 4 -12.68 -7.49 54.15
C ILE A 4 -12.21 -6.29 53.30
N GLU A 5 -12.62 -5.06 53.65
CA GLU A 5 -12.10 -3.83 53.03
C GLU A 5 -10.59 -3.67 53.22
N LYS A 6 -10.07 -4.09 54.38
CA LYS A 6 -8.62 -4.08 54.64
C LYS A 6 -7.87 -5.07 53.74
N LEU A 7 -8.40 -6.29 53.58
CA LEU A 7 -7.84 -7.31 52.69
C LEU A 7 -7.93 -6.90 51.21
N GLU A 8 -8.98 -6.19 50.80
CA GLU A 8 -9.09 -5.62 49.45
C GLU A 8 -8.12 -4.46 49.22
N LYS A 9 -7.88 -3.59 50.22
CA LYS A 9 -6.86 -2.53 50.14
C LYS A 9 -5.46 -3.09 50.00
N GLU A 10 -5.14 -4.15 50.74
CA GLU A 10 -3.85 -4.85 50.63
C GLU A 10 -3.70 -5.58 49.29
N ARG A 11 -4.80 -6.14 48.74
CA ARG A 11 -4.82 -6.75 47.40
C ARG A 11 -4.74 -5.73 46.26
N THR A 12 -5.39 -4.58 46.38
CA THR A 12 -5.28 -3.48 45.40
C THR A 12 -3.89 -2.86 45.41
N LEU A 13 -3.25 -2.72 46.58
CA LEU A 13 -1.84 -2.34 46.68
C LEU A 13 -0.90 -3.38 46.01
N SER A 14 -1.19 -4.68 46.17
CA SER A 14 -0.47 -5.75 45.47
C SER A 14 -0.65 -5.70 43.95
N VAL A 15 -1.86 -5.39 43.46
CA VAL A 15 -2.16 -5.20 42.03
C VAL A 15 -1.50 -3.92 41.49
N GLN A 16 -1.39 -2.86 42.29
CA GLN A 16 -0.67 -1.64 41.92
C GLN A 16 0.84 -1.89 41.80
N CYS A 17 1.41 -2.79 42.60
CA CYS A 17 2.79 -3.27 42.44
C CYS A 17 2.99 -4.11 41.16
N ARG A 18 1.97 -4.85 40.69
CA ARG A 18 2.01 -5.58 39.40
C ARG A 18 2.08 -4.64 38.19
N LYS A 19 1.53 -3.42 38.26
CA LYS A 19 1.69 -2.38 37.23
C LYS A 19 3.13 -1.87 37.07
N ASN A 20 4.04 -2.18 38.01
CA ASN A 20 5.45 -1.79 37.97
C ASN A 20 6.39 -2.89 37.43
N GLY A 21 5.88 -3.91 36.74
CA GLY A 21 6.72 -4.79 35.91
C GLY A 21 7.51 -5.88 36.65
N TRP A 22 6.94 -6.49 37.70
CA TRP A 22 7.48 -7.74 38.25
C TRP A 22 6.72 -8.93 37.62
N THR A 23 7.39 -9.58 36.68
CA THR A 23 6.93 -10.80 35.98
C THR A 23 7.13 -12.02 36.88
N ASP A 24 6.07 -12.53 37.50
CA ASP A 24 5.81 -13.97 37.64
C ASP A 24 4.42 -14.21 38.26
N VAL A 25 3.40 -14.53 37.45
CA VAL A 25 2.03 -14.83 37.97
C VAL A 25 1.53 -16.20 37.51
N SER A 26 2.29 -16.93 36.69
CA SER A 26 2.04 -18.36 36.44
C SER A 26 2.63 -19.26 37.53
N GLY A 27 3.69 -18.82 38.22
CA GLY A 27 4.28 -19.53 39.37
C GLY A 27 3.42 -19.48 40.64
N GLU A 28 2.91 -18.30 41.01
CA GLU A 28 2.23 -18.08 42.31
C GLU A 28 0.90 -18.84 42.47
N LEU A 29 0.10 -18.96 41.40
CA LEU A 29 -1.15 -19.75 41.42
C LEU A 29 -0.85 -21.26 41.50
N GLY A 30 0.20 -21.71 40.82
CA GLY A 30 0.66 -23.09 40.89
C GLY A 30 1.28 -23.45 42.24
N GLU A 31 1.93 -22.50 42.92
CA GLU A 31 2.41 -22.69 44.30
C GLU A 31 1.26 -22.70 45.30
N TYR A 32 0.25 -21.84 45.13
CA TYR A 32 -0.91 -21.81 46.02
C TYR A 32 -1.74 -23.09 45.92
N ASP A 33 -1.97 -23.60 44.71
CA ASP A 33 -2.66 -24.88 44.51
C ASP A 33 -1.87 -26.06 45.09
N ARG A 34 -0.53 -26.06 44.95
CA ARG A 34 0.34 -27.07 45.59
C ARG A 34 0.26 -27.00 47.12
N VAL A 35 0.28 -25.81 47.71
CA VAL A 35 0.16 -25.64 49.17
C VAL A 35 -1.19 -26.17 49.66
N LEU A 36 -2.29 -25.88 48.96
CA LEU A 36 -3.62 -26.40 49.31
C LEU A 36 -3.72 -27.93 49.13
N GLU A 37 -3.01 -28.48 48.14
CA GLU A 37 -2.96 -29.92 47.90
C GLU A 37 -2.12 -30.63 48.97
N ASP A 38 -1.00 -30.05 49.38
CA ASP A 38 -0.15 -30.52 50.48
C ASP A 38 -0.86 -30.48 51.83
N GLU A 39 -1.60 -29.41 52.13
CA GLU A 39 -2.43 -29.31 53.35
C GLU A 39 -3.50 -30.41 53.39
N ARG A 40 -4.16 -30.68 52.25
CA ARG A 40 -5.18 -31.73 52.13
C ARG A 40 -4.58 -33.12 52.27
N ASN A 41 -3.38 -33.34 51.74
CA ASN A 41 -2.65 -34.58 51.87
C ASN A 41 -2.19 -34.81 53.32
N ALA A 42 -1.71 -33.77 54.00
CA ALA A 42 -1.35 -33.82 55.42
C ALA A 42 -2.56 -34.15 56.31
N ASP A 43 -3.71 -33.54 56.05
CA ASP A 43 -4.95 -33.84 56.75
C ASP A 43 -5.42 -35.28 56.53
N LYS A 44 -5.34 -35.77 55.28
CA LYS A 44 -5.66 -37.16 54.95
C LYS A 44 -4.75 -38.15 55.69
N MET A 45 -3.45 -37.85 55.77
CA MET A 45 -2.50 -38.67 56.53
C MET A 45 -2.81 -38.67 58.03
N ASN A 46 -3.16 -37.52 58.62
CA ASN A 46 -3.50 -37.43 60.03
C ASN A 46 -4.76 -38.23 60.37
N LEU A 47 -5.81 -38.13 59.55
CA LEU A 47 -7.03 -38.94 59.68
C LEU A 47 -6.74 -40.45 59.62
N GLN A 48 -5.90 -40.87 58.68
CA GLN A 48 -5.49 -42.27 58.57
C GLN A 48 -4.75 -42.74 59.84
N GLN A 49 -3.86 -41.93 60.38
CA GLN A 49 -3.15 -42.26 61.62
C GLN A 49 -4.08 -42.39 62.83
N GLN A 50 -5.05 -41.49 62.97
CA GLN A 50 -6.05 -41.56 64.06
C GLN A 50 -6.93 -42.82 63.94
N LEU A 51 -7.39 -43.15 62.74
CA LEU A 51 -8.18 -44.36 62.49
C LEU A 51 -7.39 -45.64 62.78
N VAL A 52 -6.11 -45.70 62.40
CA VAL A 52 -5.23 -46.84 62.70
C VAL A 52 -5.02 -46.99 64.21
N LYS A 53 -4.87 -45.88 64.96
CA LYS A 53 -4.76 -45.94 66.43
C LYS A 53 -6.01 -46.53 67.08
N ILE A 54 -7.20 -46.10 66.66
CA ILE A 54 -8.47 -46.65 67.16
C ILE A 54 -8.59 -48.13 66.81
N HIS A 55 -8.29 -48.50 65.56
CA HIS A 55 -8.33 -49.88 65.09
C HIS A 55 -7.40 -50.78 65.91
N ASN A 56 -6.16 -50.35 66.15
CA ASN A 56 -5.19 -51.10 66.95
C ASN A 56 -5.64 -51.26 68.42
N GLY A 57 -6.25 -50.22 68.99
CA GLY A 57 -6.83 -50.28 70.33
C GLY A 57 -7.96 -51.31 70.43
N VAL A 58 -8.87 -51.32 69.46
CA VAL A 58 -9.96 -52.31 69.37
C VAL A 58 -9.42 -53.72 69.17
N MET A 59 -8.44 -53.90 68.29
CA MET A 59 -7.80 -55.20 68.07
C MET A 59 -7.08 -55.72 69.31
N ARG A 60 -6.41 -54.83 70.07
CA ARG A 60 -5.77 -55.18 71.34
C ARG A 60 -6.80 -55.62 72.39
N PHE A 61 -7.92 -54.91 72.47
CA PHE A 61 -9.04 -55.28 73.32
C PHE A 61 -9.60 -56.66 72.96
N GLN A 62 -9.86 -56.90 71.66
CA GLN A 62 -10.38 -58.18 71.16
C GLN A 62 -9.42 -59.35 71.42
N ARG A 63 -8.11 -59.17 71.23
CA ARG A 63 -7.12 -60.24 71.50
C ARG A 63 -7.07 -60.65 72.96
N GLN A 64 -7.27 -59.72 73.89
CA GLN A 64 -7.28 -60.01 75.32
C GLN A 64 -8.60 -60.65 75.82
N LEU A 65 -9.62 -60.68 74.96
CA LEU A 65 -10.89 -61.37 75.22
C LEU A 65 -10.87 -62.86 74.82
N ILE A 66 -9.87 -63.31 74.06
CA ILE A 66 -9.79 -64.69 73.55
C ILE A 66 -9.03 -65.55 74.59
N ASP A 67 -9.75 -66.50 75.19
CA ASP A 67 -9.27 -67.61 76.05
C ASP A 67 -8.53 -67.26 77.35
N VAL A 68 -9.18 -66.54 78.27
CA VAL A 68 -8.70 -66.40 79.66
C VAL A 68 -9.86 -66.51 80.67
N LYS A 69 -9.70 -67.32 81.73
CA LYS A 69 -10.62 -67.30 82.88
C LYS A 69 -10.57 -65.92 83.55
N PRO A 70 -11.72 -65.28 83.87
CA PRO A 70 -11.73 -63.92 84.37
C PRO A 70 -11.10 -63.84 85.77
N THR A 71 -9.89 -63.27 85.86
CA THR A 71 -9.28 -62.78 87.10
C THR A 71 -9.57 -61.29 87.29
N PRO A 72 -9.70 -60.79 88.54
CA PRO A 72 -9.97 -59.38 88.81
C PRO A 72 -8.98 -58.42 88.12
N GLU A 73 -7.70 -58.79 88.05
CA GLU A 73 -6.63 -58.00 87.42
C GLU A 73 -6.74 -57.96 85.89
N LEU A 74 -7.37 -58.95 85.27
CA LEU A 74 -7.64 -58.96 83.82
C LEU A 74 -8.82 -58.02 83.49
N ILE A 75 -9.87 -58.06 84.31
CA ILE A 75 -11.05 -57.20 84.14
C ILE A 75 -10.67 -55.73 84.24
N GLU A 76 -9.80 -55.36 85.20
CA GLU A 76 -9.34 -53.99 85.35
C GLU A 76 -8.50 -53.51 84.15
N ARG A 77 -7.63 -54.38 83.61
CA ARG A 77 -6.87 -54.08 82.38
C ARG A 77 -7.76 -53.91 81.15
N LEU A 78 -8.79 -54.73 81.00
CA LEU A 78 -9.75 -54.61 79.91
C LEU A 78 -10.57 -53.32 80.02
N LYS A 79 -11.03 -52.94 81.22
CA LYS A 79 -11.71 -51.66 81.46
C LYS A 79 -10.82 -50.47 81.09
N LYS A 80 -9.53 -50.54 81.40
CA LYS A 80 -8.57 -49.50 81.02
C LYS A 80 -8.44 -49.37 79.50
N ILE A 81 -8.29 -50.49 78.77
CA ILE A 81 -8.20 -50.48 77.30
C ILE A 81 -9.51 -49.97 76.67
N MET A 82 -10.67 -50.36 77.19
CA MET A 82 -11.96 -49.83 76.71
C MET A 82 -12.05 -48.32 76.89
N SER A 83 -11.67 -47.81 78.06
CA SER A 83 -11.66 -46.38 78.33
C SER A 83 -10.70 -45.62 77.40
N GLU A 84 -9.51 -46.17 77.12
CA GLU A 84 -8.55 -45.59 76.16
C GLU A 84 -9.11 -45.54 74.73
N VAL A 85 -9.81 -46.60 74.29
CA VAL A 85 -10.47 -46.63 72.98
C VAL A 85 -11.64 -45.66 72.91
N GLU A 86 -12.46 -45.59 73.96
CA GLU A 86 -13.62 -44.71 74.03
C GLU A 86 -13.21 -43.22 74.02
N ILE A 87 -12.18 -42.86 74.78
CA ILE A 87 -11.60 -41.51 74.75
C ILE A 87 -11.11 -41.19 73.33
N SER A 88 -10.36 -42.10 72.70
CA SER A 88 -9.84 -41.89 71.34
C SER A 88 -10.93 -41.68 70.29
N ILE A 89 -12.05 -42.42 70.41
CA ILE A 89 -13.21 -42.28 69.51
C ILE A 89 -13.92 -40.94 69.75
N ASN A 90 -14.11 -40.54 71.01
CA ASN A 90 -14.79 -39.30 71.34
C ASN A 90 -13.98 -38.07 70.90
N THR A 91 -12.67 -38.05 71.15
CA THR A 91 -11.78 -36.99 70.66
C THR A 91 -11.80 -36.90 69.14
N PHE A 92 -11.76 -38.04 68.43
CA PHE A 92 -11.88 -38.06 66.97
C PHE A 92 -13.20 -37.44 66.49
N LYS A 93 -14.32 -37.82 67.11
CA LYS A 93 -15.65 -37.28 66.76
C LYS A 93 -15.74 -35.77 66.99
N GLU A 94 -15.23 -35.28 68.11
CA GLU A 94 -15.23 -33.85 68.44
C GLU A 94 -14.39 -33.03 67.44
N GLU A 95 -13.20 -33.52 67.09
CA GLU A 95 -12.34 -32.88 66.08
C GLU A 95 -13.00 -32.82 64.70
N GLN A 96 -13.67 -33.90 64.27
CA GLN A 96 -14.40 -33.91 62.99
C GLN A 96 -15.61 -32.95 63.01
N CYS A 97 -16.37 -32.92 64.11
CA CYS A 97 -17.49 -31.99 64.25
C CYS A 97 -17.05 -30.53 64.23
N SER A 98 -15.94 -30.18 64.90
CA SER A 98 -15.40 -28.82 64.89
C SER A 98 -14.96 -28.41 63.47
N ARG A 99 -14.26 -29.29 62.75
CA ARG A 99 -13.81 -29.03 61.37
C ARG A 99 -14.98 -28.82 60.42
N PHE A 100 -16.02 -29.64 60.52
CA PHE A 100 -17.22 -29.50 59.68
C PHE A 100 -17.89 -28.15 59.87
N ARG A 101 -18.02 -27.67 61.12
CA ARG A 101 -18.61 -26.36 61.42
C ARG A 101 -17.79 -25.21 60.85
N THR A 102 -16.46 -25.22 61.04
CA THR A 102 -15.58 -24.19 60.47
C THR A 102 -15.61 -24.18 58.93
N GLU A 103 -15.68 -25.34 58.31
CA GLU A 103 -15.77 -25.46 56.85
C GLU A 103 -17.13 -24.97 56.33
N GLU A 104 -18.20 -25.23 57.06
CA GLU A 104 -19.54 -24.73 56.74
C GLU A 104 -19.64 -23.20 56.87
N GLU A 105 -19.01 -22.62 57.91
CA GLU A 105 -18.88 -21.16 58.07
C GLU A 105 -18.08 -20.53 56.92
N LYS A 106 -16.96 -21.14 56.52
CA LYS A 106 -16.17 -20.69 55.35
C LYS A 106 -17.00 -20.73 54.06
N ARG A 107 -17.78 -21.80 53.85
CA ARG A 107 -18.69 -21.92 52.69
C ARG A 107 -19.79 -20.88 52.70
N GLN A 108 -20.35 -20.55 53.87
CA GLN A 108 -21.34 -19.48 53.99
C GLN A 108 -20.74 -18.11 53.66
N MET A 109 -19.55 -17.78 54.19
CA MET A 109 -18.87 -16.53 53.84
C MET A 109 -18.48 -16.46 52.36
N ALA A 110 -18.04 -17.56 51.75
CA ALA A 110 -17.72 -17.61 50.33
C ALA A 110 -18.97 -17.33 49.46
N ARG A 111 -20.13 -17.90 49.82
CA ARG A 111 -21.39 -17.62 49.12
C ARG A 111 -21.80 -16.15 49.21
N GLN A 112 -21.73 -15.55 50.41
CA GLN A 112 -22.04 -14.13 50.60
C GLN A 112 -21.10 -13.21 49.81
N LEU A 113 -19.81 -13.58 49.70
CA LEU A 113 -18.85 -12.83 48.92
C LEU A 113 -19.13 -12.92 47.41
N GLU A 114 -19.52 -14.10 46.93
CA GLU A 114 -19.85 -14.31 45.52
C GLU A 114 -21.14 -13.58 45.14
N GLU A 115 -22.18 -13.65 45.97
CA GLU A 115 -23.43 -12.88 45.79
C GLU A 115 -23.16 -11.36 45.73
N TRP A 116 -22.30 -10.86 46.62
CA TRP A 116 -21.90 -9.45 46.61
C TRP A 116 -21.11 -9.06 45.35
N ARG A 117 -20.24 -9.95 44.85
CA ARG A 117 -19.50 -9.73 43.59
C ARG A 117 -20.43 -9.70 42.39
N GLU A 118 -21.41 -10.59 42.34
CA GLU A 118 -22.42 -10.60 41.28
C GLU A 118 -23.27 -9.34 41.30
N GLU A 119 -23.68 -8.86 42.48
CA GLU A 119 -24.43 -7.61 42.60
C GLU A 119 -23.61 -6.39 42.15
N ARG A 120 -22.33 -6.34 42.49
CA ARG A 120 -21.39 -5.31 42.00
C ARG A 120 -21.25 -5.36 40.48
N ARG A 121 -21.07 -6.55 39.92
CA ARG A 121 -20.95 -6.75 38.47
C ARG A 121 -22.22 -6.30 37.73
N ARG A 122 -23.40 -6.63 38.25
CA ARG A 122 -24.69 -6.17 37.67
C ARG A 122 -24.82 -4.65 37.69
N LYS A 123 -24.32 -3.97 38.72
CA LYS A 123 -24.33 -2.50 38.78
C LYS A 123 -23.38 -1.88 37.75
N GLU A 124 -22.18 -2.45 37.62
CA GLU A 124 -21.20 -2.01 36.62
C GLU A 124 -21.72 -2.22 35.19
N GLU A 125 -22.33 -3.37 34.91
CA GLU A 125 -22.97 -3.67 33.62
C GLU A 125 -24.12 -2.69 33.31
N GLN A 126 -24.95 -2.35 34.30
CA GLN A 126 -26.03 -1.36 34.13
C GLN A 126 -25.49 0.05 33.87
N GLU A 127 -24.43 0.46 34.56
CA GLU A 127 -23.79 1.75 34.33
C GLU A 127 -23.13 1.82 32.94
N GLU A 128 -22.50 0.73 32.49
CA GLU A 128 -21.90 0.64 31.16
C GLU A 128 -22.97 0.64 30.05
N GLU A 129 -24.07 -0.09 30.23
CA GLU A 129 -25.21 -0.09 29.31
C GLU A 129 -25.84 1.30 29.18
N GLN A 130 -25.98 2.03 30.29
CA GLN A 130 -26.44 3.43 30.27
C GLN A 130 -25.49 4.34 29.50
N ARG A 131 -24.17 4.22 29.72
CA ARG A 131 -23.16 5.01 28.98
C ARG A 131 -23.21 4.72 27.48
N LEU A 132 -23.30 3.46 27.10
CA LEU A 132 -23.37 3.05 25.70
C LEU A 132 -24.66 3.55 25.02
N ALA A 133 -25.79 3.54 25.74
CA ALA A 133 -27.06 4.08 25.26
C ALA A 133 -26.98 5.60 25.03
N GLU A 134 -26.39 6.35 25.95
CA GLU A 134 -26.18 7.79 25.81
C GLU A 134 -25.24 8.13 24.65
N GLU A 135 -24.14 7.39 24.50
CA GLU A 135 -23.20 7.59 23.40
C GLU A 135 -23.86 7.29 22.05
N THR A 136 -24.65 6.21 21.97
CA THR A 136 -25.41 5.85 20.78
C THR A 136 -26.40 6.96 20.42
N GLN A 137 -27.08 7.57 21.39
CA GLN A 137 -27.99 8.68 21.16
C GLN A 137 -27.26 9.94 20.67
N LYS A 138 -26.09 10.26 21.24
CA LYS A 138 -25.22 11.36 20.77
C LYS A 138 -24.76 11.14 19.33
N ARG A 139 -24.31 9.93 18.99
CA ARG A 139 -23.89 9.56 17.63
C ARG A 139 -25.05 9.70 16.62
N ARG A 140 -26.28 9.31 17.00
CA ARG A 140 -27.49 9.50 16.16
C ARG A 140 -27.76 10.97 15.88
N ARG A 141 -27.74 11.83 16.91
CA ARG A 141 -27.94 13.28 16.76
C ARG A 141 -26.87 13.92 15.85
N ALA A 142 -25.60 13.59 16.05
CA ALA A 142 -24.51 14.08 15.20
C ALA A 142 -24.63 13.61 13.73
N LYS A 143 -25.17 12.40 13.50
CA LYS A 143 -25.42 11.90 12.14
C LYS A 143 -26.56 12.65 11.44
N GLU A 144 -27.64 12.96 12.16
CA GLU A 144 -28.74 13.77 11.61
C GLU A 144 -28.30 15.21 11.30
N GLU A 145 -27.49 15.81 12.17
CA GLU A 145 -26.96 17.16 11.95
C GLU A 145 -26.03 17.22 10.72
N ARG A 146 -25.14 16.25 10.57
CA ARG A 146 -24.31 16.11 9.35
C ARG A 146 -25.15 15.92 8.09
N ARG A 147 -26.26 15.18 8.17
CA ARG A 147 -27.18 15.02 7.03
C ARG A 147 -27.77 16.37 6.62
N ARG A 148 -28.24 17.16 7.59
CA ARG A 148 -28.79 18.52 7.34
C ARG A 148 -27.73 19.45 6.74
N GLN A 149 -26.50 19.41 7.24
CA GLN A 149 -25.39 20.21 6.70
C GLN A 149 -25.07 19.82 5.24
N LEU A 150 -25.13 18.52 4.91
CA LEU A 150 -24.92 18.04 3.54
C LEU A 150 -26.04 18.47 2.60
N GLU A 151 -27.30 18.39 3.03
CA GLU A 151 -28.45 18.86 2.26
C GLU A 151 -28.31 20.35 1.90
N VAL A 152 -27.99 21.21 2.88
CA VAL A 152 -27.76 22.64 2.65
C VAL A 152 -26.58 22.88 1.70
N LYS A 153 -25.49 22.13 1.87
CA LYS A 153 -24.31 22.24 0.99
C LYS A 153 -24.66 21.89 -0.46
N LEU A 154 -25.42 20.82 -0.70
CA LEU A 154 -25.85 20.42 -2.04
C LEU A 154 -26.73 21.49 -2.69
N THR A 155 -27.66 22.09 -1.93
CA THR A 155 -28.48 23.20 -2.43
C THR A 155 -27.64 24.42 -2.82
N ILE A 156 -26.63 24.78 -2.02
CA ILE A 156 -25.73 25.90 -2.34
C ILE A 156 -24.89 25.58 -3.58
N GLU A 157 -24.36 24.36 -3.70
CA GLU A 157 -23.56 23.93 -4.85
C GLU A 157 -24.39 23.95 -6.15
N GLU A 158 -25.64 23.54 -6.11
CA GLU A 158 -26.56 23.60 -7.25
C GLU A 158 -26.82 25.05 -7.70
N GLN A 159 -27.08 25.95 -6.74
CA GLN A 159 -27.25 27.39 -7.03
C GLN A 159 -26.00 28.02 -7.63
N LEU A 160 -24.81 27.64 -7.15
CA LEU A 160 -23.54 28.10 -7.71
C LEU A 160 -23.24 27.50 -9.08
N ARG A 161 -23.78 26.32 -9.41
CA ARG A 161 -23.64 25.71 -10.74
C ARG A 161 -24.52 26.45 -11.74
N LEU A 162 -25.79 26.67 -11.42
CA LEU A 162 -26.72 27.41 -12.27
C LEU A 162 -26.20 28.81 -12.59
N ARG A 163 -25.68 29.54 -11.58
CA ARG A 163 -25.07 30.85 -11.81
C ARG A 163 -23.88 30.82 -12.78
N ARG A 164 -23.03 29.79 -12.69
CA ARG A 164 -21.88 29.64 -13.60
C ARG A 164 -22.32 29.33 -15.03
N GLU A 165 -23.34 28.49 -15.19
CA GLU A 165 -23.92 28.18 -16.50
C GLU A 165 -24.51 29.44 -17.15
N GLU A 166 -25.22 30.28 -16.38
CA GLU A 166 -25.74 31.57 -16.85
C GLU A 166 -24.62 32.55 -17.26
N GLU A 167 -23.55 32.66 -16.46
CA GLU A 167 -22.38 33.49 -16.77
C GLU A 167 -21.64 33.03 -18.03
N GLU A 168 -21.50 31.72 -18.22
CA GLU A 168 -20.89 31.13 -19.43
C GLU A 168 -21.74 31.35 -20.67
N GLU A 169 -23.07 31.26 -20.55
CA GLU A 169 -23.98 31.53 -21.66
C GLU A 169 -23.95 33.02 -22.04
N GLN A 170 -23.94 33.92 -21.06
CA GLN A 170 -23.75 35.36 -21.29
C GLN A 170 -22.39 35.64 -21.95
N GLY A 171 -21.32 34.97 -21.51
CA GLY A 171 -20.00 35.06 -22.11
C GLY A 171 -19.97 34.59 -23.56
N ARG A 172 -20.66 33.50 -23.89
CA ARG A 172 -20.81 33.01 -25.27
C ARG A 172 -21.55 34.00 -26.15
N ARG A 173 -22.67 34.55 -25.68
CA ARG A 173 -23.44 35.56 -26.43
C ARG A 173 -22.61 36.80 -26.74
N ARG A 174 -21.82 37.30 -25.79
CA ARG A 174 -20.91 38.44 -26.00
C ARG A 174 -19.84 38.15 -27.06
N ARG A 175 -19.20 36.97 -27.01
CA ARG A 175 -18.18 36.57 -28.00
C ARG A 175 -18.78 36.44 -29.41
N GLU A 176 -20.00 35.91 -29.52
CA GLU A 176 -20.70 35.83 -30.80
C GLU A 176 -21.02 37.22 -31.37
N GLU A 177 -21.41 38.16 -30.51
CA GLU A 177 -21.69 39.55 -30.89
C GLU A 177 -20.41 40.27 -31.35
N GLU A 178 -19.32 40.15 -30.58
CA GLU A 178 -18.00 40.68 -30.95
C GLU A 178 -17.50 40.10 -32.29
N GLN A 179 -17.70 38.80 -32.52
CA GLN A 179 -17.32 38.14 -33.78
C GLN A 179 -18.13 38.68 -34.96
N ARG A 180 -19.44 38.91 -34.78
CA ARG A 180 -20.30 39.50 -35.82
C ARG A 180 -19.85 40.92 -36.18
N GLU A 181 -19.52 41.74 -35.18
CA GLU A 181 -19.03 43.10 -35.38
C GLU A 181 -17.67 43.10 -36.12
N MET A 182 -16.77 42.19 -35.76
CA MET A 182 -15.48 42.01 -36.44
C MET A 182 -15.63 41.56 -37.89
N ASP A 183 -16.55 40.63 -38.17
CA ASP A 183 -16.84 40.17 -39.53
C ASP A 183 -17.45 41.27 -40.39
N GLU A 184 -18.31 42.11 -39.81
CA GLU A 184 -18.88 43.28 -40.50
C GLU A 184 -17.78 44.30 -40.88
N ARG A 185 -16.92 44.67 -39.92
CA ARG A 185 -15.76 45.54 -40.18
C ARG A 185 -14.85 44.98 -41.28
N ARG A 186 -14.63 43.66 -41.29
CA ARG A 186 -13.81 42.99 -42.31
C ARG A 186 -14.46 43.06 -43.70
N ARG A 187 -15.79 42.94 -43.79
CA ARG A 187 -16.53 43.11 -45.06
C ARG A 187 -16.41 44.54 -45.58
N GLU A 188 -16.53 45.53 -44.71
CA GLU A 188 -16.37 46.94 -45.07
C GLU A 188 -14.96 47.26 -45.56
N ALA A 189 -13.94 46.77 -44.84
CA ALA A 189 -12.54 46.91 -45.25
C ALA A 189 -12.29 46.26 -46.64
N THR A 190 -12.87 45.08 -46.88
CA THR A 190 -12.77 44.39 -48.18
C THR A 190 -13.41 45.21 -49.32
N LYS A 191 -14.58 45.83 -49.07
CA LYS A 191 -15.20 46.76 -50.02
C LYS A 191 -14.32 47.99 -50.26
N GLY A 192 -13.62 48.48 -49.24
CA GLY A 192 -12.65 49.59 -49.35
C GLY A 192 -11.45 49.23 -50.23
N ILE A 193 -10.86 48.06 -50.03
CA ILE A 193 -9.72 47.56 -50.82
C ILE A 193 -10.10 47.41 -52.29
N LYS A 194 -11.27 46.82 -52.59
CA LYS A 194 -11.76 46.70 -53.98
C LYS A 194 -11.85 48.05 -54.69
N ARG A 195 -12.46 49.06 -54.03
CA ARG A 195 -12.57 50.43 -54.56
C ARG A 195 -11.22 51.14 -54.73
N PHE A 196 -10.21 50.77 -53.93
CA PHE A 196 -8.86 51.30 -54.10
C PHE A 196 -8.19 50.67 -55.33
N ASN A 197 -8.25 49.35 -55.45
CA ASN A 197 -7.67 48.61 -56.58
C ASN A 197 -8.30 49.01 -57.93
N GLU A 198 -9.63 49.20 -57.97
CA GLU A 198 -10.33 49.66 -59.19
C GLU A 198 -9.87 51.06 -59.62
N ARG A 199 -9.69 51.99 -58.67
CA ARG A 199 -9.17 53.33 -58.97
C ARG A 199 -7.74 53.30 -59.46
N ASP A 200 -6.89 52.49 -58.84
CA ASP A 200 -5.49 52.36 -59.24
C ASP A 200 -5.36 51.74 -60.64
N LEU A 201 -6.19 50.74 -60.95
CA LEU A 201 -6.26 50.13 -62.28
C LEU A 201 -6.66 51.17 -63.34
N HIS A 202 -7.70 51.97 -63.08
CA HIS A 202 -8.14 53.03 -63.98
C HIS A 202 -7.04 54.07 -64.23
N ARG A 203 -6.33 54.52 -63.18
CA ARG A 203 -5.19 55.44 -63.32
C ARG A 203 -4.05 54.82 -64.12
N LEU A 204 -3.83 53.51 -64.00
CA LEU A 204 -2.80 52.79 -64.75
C LEU A 204 -3.17 52.75 -66.25
N GLU A 205 -4.44 52.49 -66.55
CA GLU A 205 -4.97 52.48 -67.92
C GLU A 205 -4.89 53.86 -68.58
N GLU A 206 -5.28 54.94 -67.88
CA GLU A 206 -5.13 56.32 -68.36
C GLU A 206 -3.67 56.66 -68.68
N LYS A 207 -2.75 56.31 -67.77
CA LYS A 207 -1.30 56.54 -67.99
C LYS A 207 -0.76 55.76 -69.18
N LEU A 208 -1.26 54.54 -69.42
CA LEU A 208 -0.86 53.74 -70.56
C LEU A 208 -1.33 54.38 -71.87
N GLN A 209 -2.56 54.90 -71.90
CA GLN A 209 -3.11 55.62 -73.05
C GLN A 209 -2.33 56.92 -73.32
N GLU A 210 -2.04 57.72 -72.29
CA GLU A 210 -1.21 58.92 -72.44
C GLU A 210 0.17 58.59 -72.99
N LYS A 211 0.80 57.52 -72.51
CA LYS A 211 2.12 57.09 -72.98
C LYS A 211 2.08 56.70 -74.46
N GLN A 212 1.10 55.90 -74.86
CA GLN A 212 0.93 55.51 -76.27
C GLN A 212 0.69 56.72 -77.18
N GLN A 213 -0.03 57.73 -76.68
CA GLN A 213 -0.27 58.96 -77.43
C GLN A 213 0.99 59.81 -77.58
N ARG A 214 1.80 59.93 -76.51
CA ARG A 214 3.11 60.59 -76.56
C ARG A 214 4.09 59.89 -77.50
N GLU A 215 4.14 58.56 -77.49
CA GLU A 215 4.99 57.78 -78.41
C GLU A 215 4.59 58.03 -79.88
N LYS A 216 3.29 58.04 -80.19
CA LYS A 216 2.80 58.39 -81.54
C LYS A 216 3.17 59.82 -81.95
N GLU A 217 3.04 60.78 -81.04
CA GLU A 217 3.43 62.17 -81.30
C GLU A 217 4.95 62.33 -81.50
N GLU A 218 5.76 61.59 -80.75
CA GLU A 218 7.22 61.58 -80.91
C GLU A 218 7.65 60.93 -82.22
N GLU A 219 7.04 59.82 -82.63
CA GLU A 219 7.28 59.20 -83.94
C GLU A 219 6.95 60.19 -85.08
N GLU A 220 5.84 60.92 -84.96
CA GLU A 220 5.45 61.91 -85.95
C GLU A 220 6.42 63.11 -85.96
N ARG A 221 6.88 63.59 -84.79
CA ARG A 221 7.92 64.62 -84.70
C ARG A 221 9.25 64.16 -85.31
N GLN A 222 9.67 62.93 -85.02
CA GLN A 222 10.92 62.38 -85.57
C GLN A 222 10.85 62.27 -87.09
N ARG A 223 9.72 61.83 -87.65
CA ARG A 223 9.51 61.85 -89.11
C ARG A 223 9.61 63.27 -89.68
N ARG A 224 9.04 64.28 -89.02
CA ARG A 224 9.15 65.69 -89.47
C ARG A 224 10.58 66.24 -89.37
N ILE A 225 11.32 65.88 -88.32
CA ILE A 225 12.70 66.34 -88.10
C ILE A 225 13.68 65.66 -89.08
N ALA A 226 13.53 64.36 -89.34
CA ALA A 226 14.35 63.62 -90.29
C ALA A 226 14.24 64.18 -91.72
N VAL A 227 13.05 64.67 -92.11
CA VAL A 227 12.86 65.37 -93.38
C VAL A 227 13.63 66.70 -93.41
N LYS A 228 13.66 67.45 -92.30
CA LYS A 228 14.29 68.79 -92.24
C LYS A 228 15.82 68.77 -92.07
N LEU A 229 16.40 67.78 -91.38
CA LEU A 229 17.85 67.72 -91.12
C LEU A 229 18.69 67.25 -92.30
N LYS A 230 18.06 66.71 -93.36
CA LYS A 230 18.78 66.36 -94.59
C LYS A 230 19.22 67.60 -95.39
N GLU A 231 18.73 68.80 -95.07
CA GLU A 231 18.97 69.98 -95.89
C GLU A 231 20.23 70.79 -95.54
N LYS A 232 20.69 70.95 -94.29
CA LYS A 232 21.80 71.92 -94.00
C LYS A 232 22.54 71.72 -92.66
N VAL A 233 23.84 71.43 -92.68
CA VAL A 233 24.87 71.97 -91.74
C VAL A 233 26.27 71.88 -92.38
N ASP A 234 27.07 72.96 -92.30
CA ASP A 234 28.53 72.91 -92.16
C ASP A 234 29.05 74.13 -91.36
N GLY A 235 30.05 73.95 -90.49
CA GLY A 235 30.85 75.04 -89.89
C GLY A 235 31.09 75.01 -88.36
N HIS A 236 32.36 75.08 -87.94
CA HIS A 236 32.98 74.64 -86.68
C HIS A 236 33.95 75.69 -86.11
N VAL A 237 34.17 75.85 -84.77
CA VAL A 237 35.37 76.54 -84.19
C VAL A 237 35.72 76.06 -82.75
N SER A 238 37.04 76.05 -82.45
CA SER A 238 37.80 75.57 -81.27
C SER A 238 38.73 76.67 -80.65
N ARG A 239 39.15 76.52 -79.37
CA ARG A 239 40.39 77.05 -78.68
C ARG A 239 40.27 76.88 -77.14
N ASP A 240 41.27 76.75 -76.25
CA ASP A 240 42.74 76.54 -76.20
C ASP A 240 43.09 76.22 -74.70
N PRO A 241 44.02 75.29 -74.36
CA PRO A 241 44.04 74.56 -73.07
C PRO A 241 44.81 75.13 -71.85
N SER A 242 45.38 76.34 -71.88
CA SER A 242 46.24 76.85 -70.78
C SER A 242 45.52 77.39 -69.52
N ARG A 243 44.22 77.10 -69.37
CA ARG A 243 43.38 77.53 -68.22
C ARG A 243 43.58 76.70 -66.93
N LEU A 244 44.25 75.55 -67.02
CA LEU A 244 44.13 74.46 -66.04
C LEU A 244 44.88 74.62 -64.70
N THR A 245 45.67 75.68 -64.47
CA THR A 245 46.46 75.83 -63.21
C THR A 245 46.17 77.08 -62.38
N ARG A 246 45.03 77.76 -62.61
CA ARG A 246 44.58 78.85 -61.73
C ARG A 246 43.28 78.49 -61.01
N PRO A 247 43.25 78.49 -59.66
CA PRO A 247 41.99 78.47 -58.92
C PRO A 247 41.15 79.68 -59.33
N THR A 248 39.89 79.45 -59.71
CA THR A 248 39.00 80.53 -60.17
C THR A 248 38.27 81.16 -59.00
N LYS A 249 38.00 82.47 -59.11
CA LYS A 249 37.53 83.40 -58.07
C LYS A 249 36.36 82.97 -57.16
N GLY A 250 35.56 81.98 -57.52
CA GLY A 250 34.47 81.46 -56.67
C GLY A 250 34.84 80.20 -55.87
N TRP A 251 36.00 79.58 -56.12
CA TRP A 251 36.53 78.52 -55.25
C TRP A 251 36.80 79.07 -53.83
N ASP A 252 37.13 80.36 -53.73
CA ASP A 252 37.18 81.10 -52.46
C ASP A 252 35.79 81.41 -51.86
N GLU A 253 34.73 81.45 -52.66
CA GLU A 253 33.36 81.74 -52.20
C GLU A 253 32.61 80.47 -51.78
N ARG A 254 32.95 79.29 -52.32
CA ARG A 254 32.39 77.99 -51.90
C ARG A 254 33.03 77.38 -50.64
N MET A 255 34.11 77.95 -50.13
CA MET A 255 34.64 77.67 -48.78
C MET A 255 33.89 78.45 -47.68
N LYS A 256 32.93 79.33 -48.04
CA LYS A 256 31.93 79.89 -47.13
C LYS A 256 30.58 79.19 -47.37
N HIS A 257 30.13 78.43 -46.38
CA HIS A 257 28.81 77.79 -46.28
C HIS A 257 28.39 76.94 -47.50
N ILE A 258 28.85 75.69 -47.52
CA ILE A 258 28.34 74.68 -48.45
C ILE A 258 26.94 74.26 -48.02
N GLY A 259 25.97 74.72 -48.79
CA GLY A 259 24.74 74.00 -49.11
C GLY A 259 24.22 74.52 -50.46
N PRO A 260 23.49 73.73 -51.24
CA PRO A 260 23.60 72.30 -51.53
C PRO A 260 24.12 72.10 -52.98
N SER A 261 25.02 71.14 -53.23
CA SER A 261 25.40 70.74 -54.60
C SER A 261 25.94 69.32 -54.66
N GLY A 262 25.49 68.59 -55.68
CA GLY A 262 25.93 67.26 -56.10
C GLY A 262 24.73 66.32 -56.15
N GLU A 263 24.28 65.75 -57.27
CA GLU A 263 24.74 65.75 -58.65
C GLU A 263 23.60 65.13 -59.49
N GLY A 264 23.46 65.56 -60.74
CA GLY A 264 22.46 65.07 -61.69
C GLY A 264 22.85 63.72 -62.35
N PRO A 265 22.03 63.21 -63.28
CA PRO A 265 21.59 61.82 -63.33
C PRO A 265 22.12 61.01 -64.54
N LEU A 266 21.53 59.81 -64.74
CA LEU A 266 21.59 58.88 -65.90
C LEU A 266 22.78 57.89 -65.86
N LEU A 267 22.67 56.59 -66.16
CA LEU A 267 21.81 55.73 -66.98
C LEU A 267 21.98 54.28 -66.44
N GLN A 268 20.94 53.43 -66.44
CA GLN A 268 20.78 52.27 -67.35
C GLN A 268 22.03 51.35 -67.46
N MET A 269 21.99 50.02 -67.52
CA MET A 269 20.99 48.95 -67.63
C MET A 269 21.86 47.67 -67.80
N PHE A 270 21.55 46.45 -67.32
CA PHE A 270 20.82 45.40 -68.03
C PHE A 270 21.19 44.01 -67.48
N HIS A 271 20.19 43.10 -67.41
CA HIS A 271 20.10 41.68 -67.87
C HIS A 271 21.30 40.70 -67.65
N SER A 272 21.19 39.38 -67.48
CA SER A 272 20.16 38.32 -67.61
C SER A 272 20.78 37.00 -67.10
N TYR A 273 19.99 36.03 -66.62
CA TYR A 273 19.89 34.63 -67.14
C TYR A 273 19.16 33.66 -66.17
N CYS A 274 18.17 32.93 -66.73
CA CYS A 274 17.74 31.52 -66.57
C CYS A 274 17.56 30.80 -65.21
N GLU A 275 16.30 30.39 -65.00
CA GLU A 275 15.74 29.04 -64.70
C GLU A 275 16.21 28.14 -63.52
N TYR A 276 15.22 27.87 -62.66
CA TYR A 276 14.84 26.63 -61.92
C TYR A 276 15.83 25.91 -60.99
N PHE A 277 15.60 25.97 -59.66
CA PHE A 277 14.76 25.02 -58.90
C PHE A 277 14.64 25.40 -57.40
N GLY A 278 13.40 25.38 -56.87
CA GLY A 278 13.08 24.73 -55.59
C GLY A 278 13.23 25.46 -54.24
N GLY A 279 12.10 25.92 -53.68
CA GLY A 279 11.76 25.90 -52.25
C GLY A 279 12.16 27.12 -51.41
N GLN A 280 11.30 28.13 -51.18
CA GLN A 280 10.21 28.20 -50.16
C GLN A 280 10.68 27.83 -48.73
N ASN A 281 10.37 28.54 -47.65
CA ASN A 281 9.42 29.62 -47.41
C ASN A 281 9.72 30.29 -46.05
N SER A 282 9.05 31.41 -45.80
CA SER A 282 8.85 32.13 -44.52
C SER A 282 9.72 33.38 -44.29
N GLN A 283 9.11 34.55 -44.54
CA GLN A 283 9.19 35.71 -43.65
C GLN A 283 7.97 36.62 -43.87
N LEU A 284 7.36 37.03 -42.77
CA LEU A 284 6.82 38.37 -42.53
C LEU A 284 7.00 38.58 -41.01
N LYS A 285 8.04 39.31 -40.58
CA LYS A 285 8.02 40.74 -40.19
C LYS A 285 6.88 41.01 -39.19
N ASN A 286 7.09 41.63 -38.03
CA ASN A 286 8.02 42.71 -37.70
C ASN A 286 7.92 43.07 -36.20
N ARG A 287 8.89 43.88 -35.73
CA ARG A 287 9.03 44.54 -34.40
C ARG A 287 9.56 43.61 -33.30
N ASP A 288 10.64 43.91 -32.57
CA ASP A 288 11.01 45.20 -31.96
C ASP A 288 12.52 45.45 -31.83
N LYS A 289 12.83 46.70 -31.46
CA LYS A 289 14.11 47.41 -31.41
C LYS A 289 15.14 46.91 -30.36
N ASN A 290 16.39 47.30 -30.64
CA ASN A 290 17.53 47.51 -29.73
C ASN A 290 18.41 46.31 -29.30
N GLN A 291 19.33 46.00 -30.22
CA GLN A 291 20.77 45.81 -30.05
C GLN A 291 21.41 45.77 -28.64
N GLN A 292 22.14 44.65 -28.47
CA GLN A 292 23.54 44.54 -28.01
C GLN A 292 23.85 44.82 -26.52
N ASN A 293 24.15 43.75 -25.79
CA ASN A 293 25.55 43.32 -25.61
C ASN A 293 25.65 41.95 -24.93
N VAL A 294 26.54 41.12 -25.46
CA VAL A 294 26.93 39.80 -24.94
C VAL A 294 28.28 39.96 -24.23
N ARG A 295 28.47 39.16 -23.17
CA ARG A 295 29.72 38.76 -22.50
C ARG A 295 30.13 39.61 -21.28
N SER A 296 30.09 39.02 -20.08
CA SER A 296 31.27 38.35 -19.49
C SER A 296 31.04 37.91 -18.04
N LEU A 297 31.80 36.88 -17.62
CA LEU A 297 32.30 36.55 -16.26
C LEU A 297 31.26 36.11 -15.21
N ILE A 298 31.28 34.85 -14.72
CA ILE A 298 32.19 34.26 -13.71
C ILE A 298 32.28 35.09 -12.42
N THR A 299 31.93 34.40 -11.32
CA THR A 299 32.35 34.57 -9.91
C THR A 299 31.51 35.45 -8.97
N PHE A 300 31.31 34.89 -7.77
CA PHE A 300 31.36 35.52 -6.44
C PHE A 300 30.05 35.84 -5.66
N TYR A 301 30.12 35.51 -4.35
CA TYR A 301 29.25 35.81 -3.18
C TYR A 301 27.99 34.92 -3.01
N PHE A 302 27.81 34.06 -1.98
CA PHE A 302 28.25 34.04 -0.58
C PHE A 302 28.06 35.37 0.14
N GLU A 303 26.95 35.53 0.88
CA GLU A 303 26.89 36.11 2.24
C GLU A 303 25.45 36.45 2.61
N LYS A 304 24.93 35.74 3.62
CA LYS A 304 23.76 36.16 4.41
C LYS A 304 24.30 36.97 5.59
N PRO A 305 23.69 38.11 5.97
CA PRO A 305 24.16 38.85 7.13
C PRO A 305 23.69 38.18 8.42
N THR A 306 24.66 37.88 9.28
CA THR A 306 24.48 37.64 10.71
C THR A 306 24.26 38.97 11.44
N TYR A 307 23.27 39.05 12.33
CA TYR A 307 23.42 39.88 13.54
C TYR A 307 22.88 39.15 14.80
N ARG A 308 23.72 39.25 15.82
CA ARG A 308 23.78 38.59 17.13
C ARG A 308 22.51 38.58 18.00
N LYS A 309 22.38 37.44 18.68
CA LYS A 309 21.85 37.19 20.04
C LYS A 309 21.73 38.43 20.95
N ARG A 310 20.53 38.63 21.52
CA ARG A 310 20.38 39.08 22.91
C ARG A 310 19.15 38.41 23.54
N PHE A 311 19.39 37.88 24.74
CA PHE A 311 18.49 37.22 25.66
C PHE A 311 17.08 37.79 25.72
N LEU A 312 16.07 36.93 25.61
CA LEU A 312 14.85 36.98 26.43
C LEU A 312 14.46 35.54 26.75
N ILE A 313 14.81 35.14 27.97
CA ILE A 313 14.30 33.94 28.65
C ILE A 313 12.84 34.24 29.00
N GLY A 314 11.94 33.31 28.67
CA GLY A 314 10.58 33.29 29.21
C GLY A 314 9.48 33.69 28.22
N ALA A 315 9.14 32.78 27.30
CA ALA A 315 7.81 32.79 26.65
C ALA A 315 7.45 31.45 25.98
N ASP A 316 8.42 30.58 25.65
CA ASP A 316 8.14 29.34 24.90
C ASP A 316 7.84 28.11 25.79
N ALA A 317 7.77 28.26 27.11
CA ALA A 317 7.43 27.16 28.02
C ALA A 317 5.91 26.93 28.20
N LYS A 318 5.05 27.87 27.75
CA LYS A 318 3.60 27.77 27.96
C LYS A 318 2.81 27.18 26.79
N MET A 319 3.41 27.08 25.60
CA MET A 319 2.75 26.45 24.44
C MET A 319 3.16 24.99 24.22
N ALA A 320 4.13 24.49 24.99
CA ALA A 320 4.53 23.09 24.99
C ALA A 320 3.90 22.27 26.15
N GLU A 321 3.17 22.91 27.06
CA GLU A 321 2.49 22.24 28.20
C GLU A 321 0.99 21.97 27.94
N GLU A 322 0.39 22.49 26.87
CA GLU A 322 -1.04 22.29 26.56
C GLU A 322 -1.31 21.16 25.54
N GLU A 323 -0.30 20.56 24.91
CA GLU A 323 -0.42 19.36 24.05
C GLU A 323 -0.05 18.04 24.77
N SER A 324 0.14 18.09 26.09
CA SER A 324 0.41 16.91 26.94
C SER A 324 -0.85 16.45 27.70
N GLN A 325 -2.02 16.46 27.04
CA GLN A 325 -3.11 15.63 27.52
C GLN A 325 -2.76 14.19 27.16
N PHE A 326 -2.34 13.42 28.16
CA PHE A 326 -2.16 11.97 28.08
C PHE A 326 -3.43 11.35 27.49
N GLU A 327 -3.43 11.05 26.18
CA GLU A 327 -4.27 10.00 25.63
C GLU A 327 -3.79 8.72 26.29
N GLU A 328 -4.53 8.26 27.29
CA GLU A 328 -4.42 6.91 27.83
C GLU A 328 -4.77 5.97 26.67
N PHE A 329 -3.78 5.61 25.84
CA PHE A 329 -3.95 4.59 24.82
C PHE A 329 -4.27 3.30 25.57
N GLU A 330 -5.52 2.87 25.46
CA GLU A 330 -5.90 1.52 25.87
C GLU A 330 -4.95 0.57 25.13
N GLN A 331 -4.08 -0.11 25.87
CA GLN A 331 -3.12 -1.04 25.29
C GLN A 331 -3.91 -2.26 24.82
N ILE A 332 -4.32 -2.23 23.54
CA ILE A 332 -5.07 -3.33 22.93
C ILE A 332 -4.08 -4.46 22.66
N ASP A 333 -4.22 -5.57 23.37
CA ASP A 333 -3.38 -6.75 23.16
C ASP A 333 -3.73 -7.49 21.88
N PHE A 334 -2.75 -8.20 21.32
CA PHE A 334 -2.93 -9.08 20.18
C PHE A 334 -3.57 -10.41 20.62
N LEU A 335 -4.78 -10.70 20.12
CA LEU A 335 -5.58 -11.84 20.57
C LEU A 335 -5.27 -13.11 19.77
N ARG A 336 -4.02 -13.60 19.85
CA ARG A 336 -3.49 -14.74 19.06
C ARG A 336 -4.48 -15.90 18.93
N ASP A 337 -4.96 -16.45 20.06
CA ASP A 337 -5.82 -17.64 20.05
C ASP A 337 -7.20 -17.41 19.41
N ARG A 338 -7.66 -16.16 19.34
CA ARG A 338 -8.89 -15.82 18.60
C ARG A 338 -8.62 -15.80 17.11
N HIS A 339 -7.46 -15.32 16.68
CA HIS A 339 -7.03 -15.38 15.27
C HIS A 339 -6.82 -16.82 14.80
N VAL A 340 -6.20 -17.68 15.61
CA VAL A 340 -6.08 -19.13 15.31
C VAL A 340 -7.45 -19.75 15.09
N ARG A 341 -8.39 -19.56 16.03
CA ARG A 341 -9.78 -20.04 15.88
C ARG A 341 -10.48 -19.45 14.66
N PHE A 342 -10.19 -18.19 14.29
CA PHE A 342 -10.78 -17.53 13.13
C PHE A 342 -10.34 -18.21 11.83
N PHE A 343 -9.06 -18.53 11.71
CA PHE A 343 -8.56 -19.29 10.56
C PHE A 343 -9.07 -20.73 10.53
N GLN A 344 -9.17 -21.41 11.68
CA GLN A 344 -9.81 -22.74 11.75
C GLN A 344 -11.24 -22.73 11.20
N ARG A 345 -12.07 -21.77 11.63
CA ARG A 345 -13.44 -21.62 11.12
C ARG A 345 -13.47 -21.32 9.62
N THR A 346 -12.50 -20.56 9.13
CA THR A 346 -12.36 -20.24 7.69
C THR A 346 -12.10 -21.50 6.85
N LEU A 347 -11.36 -22.47 7.39
CA LEU A 347 -11.03 -23.73 6.71
C LEU A 347 -12.15 -24.79 6.80
N GLN A 348 -13.17 -24.55 7.60
CA GLN A 348 -14.30 -25.46 7.79
C GLN A 348 -15.44 -25.15 6.79
N VAL A 349 -16.45 -24.40 7.25
CA VAL A 349 -17.66 -24.10 6.49
C VAL A 349 -17.86 -22.59 6.50
N LEU A 350 -18.11 -22.04 5.31
CA LEU A 350 -18.43 -20.63 5.14
C LEU A 350 -19.94 -20.45 4.93
N PRO A 351 -20.57 -19.44 5.55
CA PRO A 351 -21.95 -19.09 5.27
C PRO A 351 -22.21 -18.74 3.80
N GLU A 352 -23.43 -18.93 3.31
CA GLU A 352 -23.83 -18.67 1.91
C GLU A 352 -23.51 -17.26 1.41
N ARG A 353 -23.48 -16.26 2.31
CA ARG A 353 -23.09 -14.87 1.96
C ARG A 353 -21.68 -14.77 1.32
N TYR A 354 -20.85 -15.80 1.44
CA TYR A 354 -19.54 -15.90 0.81
C TYR A 354 -19.55 -16.66 -0.53
N ALA A 355 -20.72 -16.96 -1.11
CA ALA A 355 -20.86 -17.67 -2.38
C ALA A 355 -20.12 -16.99 -3.54
N SER A 356 -19.97 -15.65 -3.50
CA SER A 356 -19.16 -14.90 -4.47
C SER A 356 -17.68 -15.25 -4.45
N LEU A 357 -17.20 -15.93 -3.41
CA LEU A 357 -15.81 -16.41 -3.28
C LEU A 357 -15.63 -17.84 -3.80
N GLU A 358 -16.67 -18.51 -4.29
CA GLU A 358 -16.63 -19.92 -4.71
C GLU A 358 -15.46 -20.21 -5.66
N THR A 359 -15.31 -19.42 -6.73
CA THR A 359 -14.24 -19.60 -7.73
C THR A 359 -12.85 -19.18 -7.25
N THR A 360 -12.73 -18.70 -6.00
CA THR A 360 -11.48 -18.25 -5.38
C THR A 360 -11.22 -18.89 -4.02
N ARG A 361 -11.92 -19.99 -3.68
CA ARG A 361 -11.80 -20.69 -2.39
C ARG A 361 -10.37 -21.09 -2.04
N LEU A 362 -9.58 -21.50 -3.02
CA LEU A 362 -8.16 -21.82 -2.82
C LEU A 362 -7.35 -20.63 -2.29
N THR A 363 -7.67 -19.40 -2.72
CA THR A 363 -7.05 -18.18 -2.17
C THR A 363 -7.48 -17.91 -0.73
N ILE A 364 -8.74 -18.20 -0.38
CA ILE A 364 -9.23 -18.07 1.00
C ILE A 364 -8.53 -19.08 1.93
N ILE A 365 -8.37 -20.31 1.46
CA ILE A 365 -7.61 -21.36 2.14
C ILE A 365 -6.16 -20.96 2.30
N PHE A 366 -5.52 -20.43 1.25
CA PHE A 366 -4.17 -19.88 1.35
C PHE A 366 -4.06 -18.83 2.47
N PHE A 367 -4.99 -17.87 2.57
CA PHE A 367 -4.95 -16.88 3.65
C PHE A 367 -5.06 -17.52 5.04
N ALA A 368 -5.90 -18.54 5.19
CA ALA A 368 -6.05 -19.21 6.48
C ALA A 368 -4.84 -20.09 6.83
N LEU A 369 -4.32 -20.87 5.89
CA LEU A 369 -3.11 -21.69 6.08
C LEU A 369 -1.89 -20.82 6.36
N SER A 370 -1.67 -19.79 5.55
CA SER A 370 -0.58 -18.83 5.74
C SER A 370 -0.72 -18.06 7.05
N GLY A 371 -1.94 -17.72 7.45
CA GLY A 371 -2.21 -17.08 8.75
C GLY A 371 -1.89 -17.99 9.93
N LEU A 372 -2.23 -19.28 9.84
CA LEU A 372 -1.88 -20.27 10.86
C LEU A 372 -0.37 -20.53 10.92
N ASP A 373 0.32 -20.59 9.77
CA ASP A 373 1.78 -20.73 9.71
C ASP A 373 2.49 -19.55 10.37
N VAL A 374 2.05 -18.33 10.09
CA VAL A 374 2.57 -17.11 10.71
C VAL A 374 2.35 -17.08 12.22
N LEU A 375 1.24 -17.64 12.69
CA LEU A 375 0.92 -17.75 14.11
C LEU A 375 1.55 -18.99 14.78
N ASP A 376 2.34 -19.78 14.04
CA ASP A 376 2.89 -21.06 14.47
C ASP A 376 1.82 -21.99 15.06
N ALA A 377 0.76 -22.22 14.28
CA ALA A 377 -0.43 -22.95 14.67
C ALA A 377 -0.93 -23.89 13.55
N LEU A 378 -0.04 -24.40 12.68
CA LEU A 378 -0.40 -25.36 11.63
C LEU A 378 -0.69 -26.77 12.15
N ASP A 379 -0.40 -27.05 13.42
CA ASP A 379 -0.72 -28.30 14.12
C ASP A 379 -2.22 -28.48 14.36
N VAL A 380 -3.00 -27.39 14.33
CA VAL A 380 -4.44 -27.41 14.63
C VAL A 380 -5.33 -27.92 13.49
N ILE A 381 -4.73 -28.34 12.36
CA ILE A 381 -5.42 -28.80 11.16
C ILE A 381 -4.82 -30.13 10.66
N ASP A 382 -5.62 -30.91 9.95
CA ASP A 382 -5.13 -32.09 9.23
C ASP A 382 -4.44 -31.66 7.92
N ARG A 383 -3.11 -31.66 7.93
CA ARG A 383 -2.30 -31.26 6.78
C ARG A 383 -2.51 -32.17 5.57
N ASN A 384 -2.65 -33.48 5.79
CA ASN A 384 -2.78 -34.46 4.70
C ASN A 384 -4.11 -34.28 3.98
N LEU A 385 -5.20 -34.08 4.73
CA LEU A 385 -6.51 -33.79 4.15
C LEU A 385 -6.48 -32.53 3.27
N MET A 386 -5.82 -31.47 3.74
CA MET A 386 -5.67 -30.22 2.99
C MET A 386 -4.81 -30.40 1.73
N ILE A 387 -3.71 -31.14 1.81
CA ILE A 387 -2.85 -31.47 0.66
C ILE A 387 -3.66 -32.22 -0.40
N GLU A 388 -4.41 -33.27 -0.03
CA GLU A 388 -5.24 -34.02 -0.99
C GLU A 388 -6.32 -33.14 -1.62
N TRP A 389 -6.96 -32.27 -0.83
CA TRP A 389 -7.95 -31.33 -1.36
C TRP A 389 -7.32 -30.36 -2.37
N ILE A 390 -6.15 -29.77 -2.08
CA ILE A 390 -5.47 -28.86 -3.00
C ILE A 390 -5.08 -29.59 -4.30
N TYR A 391 -4.54 -30.80 -4.19
CA TYR A 391 -4.18 -31.59 -5.38
C TYR A 391 -5.38 -31.99 -6.23
N SER A 392 -6.57 -32.13 -5.64
CA SER A 392 -7.80 -32.38 -6.41
C SER A 392 -8.18 -31.21 -7.34
N LEU A 393 -7.65 -30.01 -7.06
CA LEU A 393 -7.86 -28.82 -7.88
C LEU A 393 -6.84 -28.69 -9.01
N GLN A 394 -5.82 -29.54 -9.08
CA GLN A 394 -4.87 -29.48 -10.19
C GLN A 394 -5.56 -29.88 -11.50
N VAL A 395 -5.42 -29.04 -12.52
CA VAL A 395 -5.81 -29.34 -13.90
C VAL A 395 -4.61 -30.03 -14.55
N LEU A 396 -4.70 -31.35 -14.62
CA LEU A 396 -3.67 -32.20 -15.22
C LEU A 396 -3.84 -32.28 -16.75
N PRO A 397 -2.75 -32.56 -17.48
CA PRO A 397 -2.86 -32.80 -18.90
C PRO A 397 -3.68 -34.06 -19.18
N THR A 398 -4.51 -34.03 -20.22
CA THR A 398 -5.18 -35.19 -20.79
C THR A 398 -4.17 -36.19 -21.36
N GLU A 399 -4.59 -37.42 -21.66
CA GLU A 399 -3.71 -38.46 -22.21
C GLU A 399 -3.03 -38.02 -23.53
N ASP A 400 -3.77 -37.29 -24.38
CA ASP A 400 -3.28 -36.72 -25.63
C ASP A 400 -2.54 -35.38 -25.46
N GLN A 401 -2.46 -34.86 -24.22
CA GLN A 401 -1.85 -33.57 -23.86
C GLN A 401 -2.43 -32.35 -24.62
N SER A 402 -3.64 -32.45 -25.16
CA SER A 402 -4.25 -31.38 -25.95
C SER A 402 -4.63 -30.14 -25.12
N ASN A 403 -4.76 -30.28 -23.81
CA ASN A 403 -5.13 -29.19 -22.88
C ASN A 403 -3.94 -28.56 -22.13
N LEU A 404 -2.68 -28.74 -22.58
CA LEU A 404 -1.50 -28.20 -21.89
C LEU A 404 -1.57 -26.69 -21.61
N SER A 405 -2.13 -25.90 -22.53
CA SER A 405 -2.32 -24.45 -22.37
C SER A 405 -3.34 -24.06 -21.28
N ARG A 406 -4.07 -25.03 -20.73
CA ARG A 406 -5.11 -24.83 -19.72
C ARG A 406 -4.74 -25.41 -18.36
N CYS A 407 -3.57 -26.03 -18.23
CA CYS A 407 -3.13 -26.67 -16.99
C CYS A 407 -2.76 -25.63 -15.91
N GLY A 408 -2.84 -26.05 -14.65
CA GLY A 408 -2.67 -25.18 -13.47
C GLY A 408 -3.51 -25.68 -12.31
N PHE A 409 -4.04 -24.77 -11.48
CA PHE A 409 -4.99 -25.11 -10.42
C PHE A 409 -6.31 -24.37 -10.60
N ARG A 410 -7.41 -25.04 -10.27
CA ARG A 410 -8.75 -24.47 -10.13
C ARG A 410 -8.85 -23.72 -8.80
N GLY A 411 -9.78 -22.77 -8.71
CA GLY A 411 -10.08 -22.11 -7.43
C GLY A 411 -10.98 -22.93 -6.50
N SER A 412 -11.79 -23.82 -7.06
CA SER A 412 -12.64 -24.79 -6.35
C SER A 412 -13.13 -25.89 -7.30
N SER A 413 -13.99 -26.78 -6.81
CA SER A 413 -14.64 -27.85 -7.58
C SER A 413 -15.96 -27.43 -8.23
N HIS A 414 -16.26 -26.13 -8.38
CA HIS A 414 -17.56 -25.64 -8.87
C HIS A 414 -17.95 -26.11 -10.28
N ILE A 415 -16.97 -26.51 -11.12
CA ILE A 415 -17.20 -27.05 -12.46
C ILE A 415 -17.87 -28.43 -12.42
N GLY A 416 -17.79 -29.14 -11.28
CA GLY A 416 -18.37 -30.48 -11.14
C GLY A 416 -17.50 -31.61 -11.69
N ILE A 417 -16.20 -31.36 -11.91
CA ILE A 417 -15.23 -32.42 -12.22
C ILE A 417 -15.16 -33.40 -11.03
N PRO A 418 -15.23 -34.72 -11.27
CA PRO A 418 -15.10 -35.71 -10.20
C PRO A 418 -13.81 -35.53 -9.40
N TYR A 419 -13.91 -35.71 -8.08
CA TYR A 419 -12.75 -35.60 -7.19
C TYR A 419 -11.67 -36.62 -7.61
N SER A 420 -10.50 -36.12 -8.00
CA SER A 420 -9.36 -36.95 -8.38
C SER A 420 -8.06 -36.26 -8.03
N THR A 421 -7.12 -37.01 -7.43
CA THR A 421 -5.78 -36.50 -7.07
C THR A 421 -4.66 -37.17 -7.88
N LYS A 422 -5.01 -38.12 -8.77
CA LYS A 422 -4.08 -38.95 -9.56
C LYS A 422 -4.65 -39.27 -10.94
N GLY A 423 -3.77 -39.66 -11.86
CA GLY A 423 -4.15 -40.09 -13.22
C GLY A 423 -4.15 -38.94 -14.24
N PRO A 424 -4.43 -39.22 -15.52
CA PRO A 424 -4.54 -38.19 -16.54
C PRO A 424 -5.74 -37.26 -16.25
N GLY A 425 -5.64 -36.02 -16.74
CA GLY A 425 -6.74 -35.05 -16.63
C GLY A 425 -7.99 -35.52 -17.37
N VAL A 426 -9.15 -35.21 -16.82
CA VAL A 426 -10.44 -35.42 -17.49
C VAL A 426 -10.68 -34.28 -18.47
N LEU A 427 -10.93 -34.60 -19.75
CA LEU A 427 -11.26 -33.59 -20.74
C LEU A 427 -12.61 -32.95 -20.41
N HIS A 428 -12.62 -31.63 -20.24
CA HIS A 428 -13.85 -30.86 -20.06
C HIS A 428 -13.76 -29.52 -20.81
N PRO A 429 -14.82 -29.09 -21.54
CA PRO A 429 -14.75 -27.94 -22.44
C PRO A 429 -14.35 -26.63 -21.76
N TYR A 430 -14.72 -26.43 -20.50
CA TYR A 430 -14.50 -25.18 -19.75
C TYR A 430 -13.60 -25.35 -18.53
N ASP A 431 -12.90 -26.48 -18.43
CA ASP A 431 -12.01 -26.71 -17.30
C ASP A 431 -10.59 -26.20 -17.59
N SER A 432 -10.16 -25.22 -16.81
CA SER A 432 -8.85 -24.59 -16.92
C SER A 432 -8.34 -24.12 -15.56
N GLY A 433 -7.02 -23.97 -15.47
CA GLY A 433 -6.35 -23.36 -14.34
C GLY A 433 -6.52 -21.84 -14.35
N HIS A 434 -6.46 -21.24 -13.16
CA HIS A 434 -6.42 -19.79 -12.98
C HIS A 434 -5.08 -19.40 -12.35
N VAL A 435 -4.37 -18.42 -12.88
CA VAL A 435 -2.99 -18.09 -12.47
C VAL A 435 -2.85 -17.80 -10.97
N ALA A 436 -3.77 -17.02 -10.39
CA ALA A 436 -3.76 -16.77 -8.94
C ALA A 436 -4.04 -18.03 -8.10
N MET A 437 -4.78 -19.00 -8.64
CA MET A 437 -5.08 -20.27 -7.99
C MET A 437 -3.89 -21.23 -8.11
N THR A 438 -3.19 -21.25 -9.25
CA THR A 438 -1.90 -21.93 -9.39
C THR A 438 -0.88 -21.39 -8.38
N TYR A 439 -0.75 -20.06 -8.28
CA TYR A 439 0.10 -19.40 -7.29
C TYR A 439 -0.28 -19.82 -5.85
N THR A 440 -1.53 -19.61 -5.45
CA THR A 440 -1.96 -19.89 -4.07
C THR A 440 -1.99 -21.38 -3.73
N GLY A 441 -2.26 -22.25 -4.70
CA GLY A 441 -2.17 -23.70 -4.56
C GLY A 441 -0.76 -24.17 -4.27
N LEU A 442 0.22 -23.74 -5.06
CA LEU A 442 1.62 -24.06 -4.84
C LEU A 442 2.12 -23.53 -3.50
N CYS A 443 1.81 -22.27 -3.15
CA CYS A 443 2.15 -21.73 -1.84
C CYS A 443 1.53 -22.55 -0.70
N SER A 444 0.26 -22.93 -0.82
CA SER A 444 -0.44 -23.70 0.21
C SER A 444 0.18 -25.08 0.41
N LEU A 445 0.55 -25.77 -0.67
CA LEU A 445 1.26 -27.05 -0.61
C LEU A 445 2.59 -26.92 0.14
N LEU A 446 3.39 -25.90 -0.19
CA LEU A 446 4.67 -25.63 0.47
C LEU A 446 4.52 -25.25 1.95
N ILE A 447 3.49 -24.46 2.30
CA ILE A 447 3.18 -24.12 3.70
C ILE A 447 2.84 -25.39 4.49
N LEU A 448 2.11 -26.33 3.90
CA LEU A 448 1.73 -27.60 4.51
C LEU A 448 2.90 -28.61 4.61
N GLY A 449 4.04 -28.31 3.99
CA GLY A 449 5.24 -29.17 3.99
C GLY A 449 5.28 -30.20 2.86
N ASP A 450 4.45 -30.04 1.82
CA ASP A 450 4.50 -30.88 0.63
C ASP A 450 5.74 -30.54 -0.23
N ASP A 451 6.26 -31.54 -0.94
CA ASP A 451 7.49 -31.45 -1.73
C ASP A 451 7.25 -31.09 -3.22
N LEU A 452 5.99 -30.88 -3.60
CA LEU A 452 5.52 -30.61 -4.96
C LEU A 452 5.80 -31.74 -5.96
N SER A 453 6.10 -32.96 -5.52
CA SER A 453 6.42 -34.11 -6.39
C SER A 453 5.27 -34.50 -7.33
N ARG A 454 4.01 -34.26 -6.91
CA ARG A 454 2.79 -34.55 -7.67
C ARG A 454 2.35 -33.37 -8.55
N VAL A 455 3.03 -32.23 -8.48
CA VAL A 455 2.75 -31.11 -9.36
C VAL A 455 3.33 -31.42 -10.73
N ASN A 456 2.49 -31.39 -11.77
CA ASN A 456 2.97 -31.45 -13.15
C ASN A 456 3.56 -30.08 -13.51
N LYS A 457 4.83 -29.88 -13.17
CA LYS A 457 5.53 -28.60 -13.34
C LYS A 457 5.50 -28.13 -14.79
N GLN A 458 5.78 -29.03 -15.73
CA GLN A 458 5.83 -28.70 -17.17
C GLN A 458 4.46 -28.27 -17.70
N ALA A 459 3.39 -28.94 -17.27
CA ALA A 459 2.03 -28.53 -17.62
C ALA A 459 1.66 -27.17 -17.01
N CYS A 460 2.01 -26.91 -15.74
CA CYS A 460 1.79 -25.60 -15.11
C CYS A 460 2.53 -24.47 -15.84
N LEU A 461 3.78 -24.70 -16.26
CA LEU A 461 4.57 -23.71 -17.00
C LEU A 461 4.06 -23.51 -18.43
N ALA A 462 3.55 -24.57 -19.08
CA ALA A 462 2.89 -24.47 -20.38
C ALA A 462 1.60 -23.64 -20.31
N GLY A 463 0.77 -23.89 -19.29
CA GLY A 463 -0.40 -23.08 -19.00
C GLY A 463 -0.02 -21.63 -18.71
N LEU A 464 1.02 -21.40 -17.91
CA LEU A 464 1.49 -20.05 -17.59
C LEU A 464 1.95 -19.26 -18.83
N ARG A 465 2.73 -19.90 -19.72
CA ARG A 465 3.16 -19.28 -20.99
C ARG A 465 1.97 -18.87 -21.86
N ALA A 466 0.92 -19.69 -21.90
CA ALA A 466 -0.27 -19.41 -22.71
C ALA A 466 -1.05 -18.19 -22.21
N LEU A 467 -0.84 -17.76 -20.96
CA LEU A 467 -1.51 -16.59 -20.39
C LEU A 467 -0.79 -15.27 -20.67
N GLN A 468 0.48 -15.30 -21.10
CA GLN A 468 1.23 -14.07 -21.34
C GLN A 468 0.81 -13.40 -22.66
N LEU A 469 0.57 -12.10 -22.60
CA LEU A 469 0.19 -11.27 -23.73
C LEU A 469 1.41 -10.65 -24.43
N GLU A 470 1.18 -10.09 -25.61
CA GLU A 470 2.24 -9.45 -26.40
C GLU A 470 2.90 -8.27 -25.66
N ASP A 471 2.14 -7.55 -24.85
CA ASP A 471 2.61 -6.41 -24.04
C ASP A 471 3.38 -6.83 -22.77
N GLY A 472 3.47 -8.12 -22.49
CA GLY A 472 4.18 -8.69 -21.34
C GLY A 472 3.34 -8.91 -20.09
N SER A 473 2.10 -8.41 -20.05
CA SER A 473 1.14 -8.74 -18.99
C SER A 473 0.55 -10.14 -19.16
N PHE A 474 -0.28 -10.55 -18.22
CA PHE A 474 -0.87 -11.89 -18.20
C PHE A 474 -2.39 -11.79 -18.07
N TYR A 475 -3.11 -12.69 -18.73
CA TYR A 475 -4.47 -13.03 -18.34
C TYR A 475 -4.48 -13.95 -17.11
N ALA A 476 -5.64 -14.04 -16.47
CA ALA A 476 -5.90 -14.92 -15.35
C ALA A 476 -6.18 -16.36 -15.78
N VAL A 477 -6.89 -16.52 -16.89
CA VAL A 477 -7.38 -17.80 -17.45
C VAL A 477 -7.22 -17.81 -18.98
N PRO A 478 -7.06 -18.99 -19.62
CA PRO A 478 -6.82 -19.08 -21.05
C PRO A 478 -8.03 -18.69 -21.91
N GLU A 479 -9.23 -18.70 -21.34
CA GLU A 479 -10.46 -18.23 -22.00
C GLU A 479 -10.50 -16.70 -22.18
N GLY A 480 -9.61 -15.96 -21.51
CA GLY A 480 -9.54 -14.50 -21.51
C GLY A 480 -10.10 -13.89 -20.22
N SER A 481 -9.49 -12.79 -19.78
CA SER A 481 -9.88 -12.02 -18.59
C SER A 481 -9.37 -10.59 -18.69
N GLU A 482 -9.39 -9.82 -17.61
CA GLU A 482 -8.54 -8.63 -17.50
C GLU A 482 -7.05 -9.03 -17.43
N ASN A 483 -6.17 -8.08 -17.74
CA ASN A 483 -4.71 -8.23 -17.65
C ASN A 483 -4.09 -7.05 -16.88
N ASP A 484 -3.29 -7.36 -15.85
CA ASP A 484 -2.55 -6.36 -15.08
C ASP A 484 -1.42 -6.96 -14.22
N ILE A 485 -0.72 -6.12 -13.47
CA ILE A 485 0.45 -6.49 -12.65
C ILE A 485 0.15 -7.58 -11.61
N ARG A 486 -1.10 -7.80 -11.16
CA ARG A 486 -1.41 -8.93 -10.25
C ARG A 486 -0.95 -10.25 -10.84
N PHE A 487 -1.21 -10.43 -12.12
CA PHE A 487 -0.96 -11.70 -12.80
C PHE A 487 0.52 -11.85 -13.16
N ILE A 488 1.25 -10.75 -13.35
CA ILE A 488 2.72 -10.77 -13.39
C ILE A 488 3.31 -11.26 -12.05
N TYR A 489 2.81 -10.76 -10.92
CA TYR A 489 3.25 -11.22 -9.60
C TYR A 489 2.93 -12.70 -9.37
N CYS A 490 1.73 -13.15 -9.75
CA CYS A 490 1.37 -14.56 -9.68
C CYS A 490 2.31 -15.41 -10.54
N ALA A 491 2.57 -14.99 -11.78
CA ALA A 491 3.46 -15.69 -12.70
C ALA A 491 4.89 -15.76 -12.16
N ALA A 492 5.43 -14.64 -11.65
CA ALA A 492 6.78 -14.57 -11.10
C ALA A 492 6.92 -15.49 -9.87
N SER A 493 5.89 -15.51 -9.02
CA SER A 493 5.84 -16.40 -7.85
C SER A 493 5.79 -17.87 -8.25
N ILE A 494 5.01 -18.23 -9.27
CA ILE A 494 4.94 -19.61 -9.79
C ILE A 494 6.30 -20.04 -10.33
N CYS A 495 6.92 -19.25 -11.20
CA CYS A 495 8.25 -19.54 -11.75
C CYS A 495 9.31 -19.70 -10.65
N TYR A 496 9.28 -18.80 -9.66
CA TYR A 496 10.20 -18.85 -8.51
C TYR A 496 10.01 -20.12 -7.67
N MET A 497 8.77 -20.48 -7.31
CA MET A 497 8.49 -21.68 -6.51
C MET A 497 8.80 -23.00 -7.24
N LEU A 498 8.62 -23.02 -8.57
CA LEU A 498 8.95 -24.18 -9.40
C LEU A 498 10.43 -24.24 -9.76
N ASP A 499 11.20 -23.19 -9.48
CA ASP A 499 12.60 -22.96 -9.86
C ASP A 499 12.82 -23.10 -11.38
N ASP A 500 11.86 -22.60 -12.17
CA ASP A 500 11.88 -22.66 -13.63
C ASP A 500 11.18 -21.43 -14.22
N TRP A 501 11.95 -20.59 -14.90
CA TRP A 501 11.47 -19.35 -15.51
C TRP A 501 11.03 -19.49 -16.97
N SER A 502 11.02 -20.71 -17.52
CA SER A 502 10.49 -20.97 -18.87
C SER A 502 8.99 -20.69 -18.99
N GLY A 503 8.29 -20.48 -17.87
CA GLY A 503 6.88 -20.12 -17.80
C GLY A 503 6.54 -18.71 -18.32
N MET A 504 7.53 -17.84 -18.56
CA MET A 504 7.30 -16.47 -19.04
C MET A 504 8.47 -15.90 -19.85
N ASP A 505 8.16 -14.96 -20.72
CA ASP A 505 9.08 -13.96 -21.24
C ASP A 505 9.31 -12.88 -20.16
N ILE A 506 10.44 -13.00 -19.46
CA ILE A 506 10.84 -12.07 -18.39
C ILE A 506 11.01 -10.64 -18.94
N GLN A 507 11.57 -10.51 -20.15
CA GLN A 507 11.93 -9.20 -20.68
C GLN A 507 10.68 -8.37 -20.96
N LYS A 508 9.66 -8.97 -21.58
CA LYS A 508 8.37 -8.32 -21.78
C LYS A 508 7.67 -7.99 -20.46
N ALA A 509 7.74 -8.88 -19.46
CA ALA A 509 7.18 -8.61 -18.15
C ALA A 509 7.84 -7.39 -17.47
N ILE A 510 9.16 -7.25 -17.59
CA ILE A 510 9.91 -6.07 -17.10
C ILE A 510 9.47 -4.81 -17.85
N GLU A 511 9.29 -4.88 -19.17
CA GLU A 511 8.83 -3.75 -19.99
C GLU A 511 7.43 -3.28 -19.57
N TYR A 512 6.49 -4.21 -19.33
CA TYR A 512 5.17 -3.89 -18.81
C TYR A 512 5.23 -3.23 -17.43
N ILE A 513 6.04 -3.78 -16.51
CA ILE A 513 6.24 -3.21 -15.17
C ILE A 513 6.78 -1.77 -15.29
N ARG A 514 7.84 -1.54 -16.07
CA ARG A 514 8.42 -0.22 -16.28
C ARG A 514 7.41 0.76 -16.88
N GLY A 515 6.64 0.33 -17.87
CA GLY A 515 5.60 1.13 -18.50
C GLY A 515 4.47 1.53 -17.55
N SER A 516 4.30 0.80 -16.44
CA SER A 516 3.28 1.05 -15.43
C SER A 516 3.70 2.03 -14.33
N LEU A 517 4.95 2.52 -14.35
CA LEU A 517 5.41 3.56 -13.43
C LEU A 517 4.68 4.88 -13.74
N SER A 518 3.94 5.40 -12.77
CA SER A 518 3.15 6.63 -12.92
C SER A 518 3.98 7.89 -12.68
N TYR A 519 3.43 9.05 -13.03
CA TYR A 519 4.11 10.36 -12.90
C TYR A 519 4.42 10.72 -11.44
N ASP A 520 3.66 10.19 -10.48
CA ASP A 520 3.87 10.40 -9.05
C ASP A 520 4.86 9.38 -8.44
N ASN A 521 5.41 8.49 -9.26
CA ASN A 521 6.45 7.51 -8.96
C ASN A 521 6.01 6.28 -8.15
N GLY A 522 4.71 6.01 -8.04
CA GLY A 522 4.22 4.67 -7.72
C GLY A 522 3.84 3.90 -9.00
N PHE A 523 3.60 2.59 -8.89
CA PHE A 523 3.12 1.80 -10.05
C PHE A 523 1.61 1.76 -10.09
N GLY A 524 1.05 1.97 -11.28
CA GLY A 524 -0.35 1.78 -11.59
C GLY A 524 -0.66 0.34 -12.03
N GLN A 525 -1.94 0.07 -12.29
CA GLN A 525 -2.40 -1.24 -12.78
C GLN A 525 -1.79 -1.61 -14.15
N GLY A 526 -1.50 -0.58 -14.95
CA GLY A 526 -0.88 -0.64 -16.26
C GLY A 526 -0.45 0.77 -16.68
N ALA A 527 0.08 0.93 -17.88
CA ALA A 527 0.55 2.22 -18.37
C ALA A 527 -0.53 3.32 -18.30
N GLY A 528 -0.15 4.49 -17.78
CA GLY A 528 -1.04 5.66 -17.64
C GLY A 528 -2.12 5.55 -16.55
N ARG A 529 -2.13 4.49 -15.74
CA ARG A 529 -3.08 4.33 -14.63
C ARG A 529 -2.59 4.99 -13.34
N GLU A 530 -3.52 5.27 -12.44
CA GLU A 530 -3.21 5.81 -11.11
C GLU A 530 -2.36 4.80 -10.32
N SER A 531 -1.31 5.30 -9.67
CA SER A 531 -0.45 4.49 -8.82
C SER A 531 -1.18 3.97 -7.58
N HIS A 532 -0.81 2.78 -7.12
CA HIS A 532 -1.48 2.12 -6.00
C HIS A 532 -0.54 1.19 -5.23
N GLY A 533 -0.75 1.06 -3.92
CA GLY A 533 0.12 0.28 -3.03
C GLY A 533 0.16 -1.20 -3.41
N GLY A 534 -0.99 -1.76 -3.79
CA GLY A 534 -1.08 -3.15 -4.28
C GLY A 534 -0.32 -3.39 -5.59
N TRP A 535 -0.47 -2.52 -6.60
CA TRP A 535 0.25 -2.66 -7.87
C TRP A 535 1.74 -2.42 -7.70
N THR A 536 2.11 -1.46 -6.85
CA THR A 536 3.49 -1.15 -6.48
C THR A 536 4.17 -2.33 -5.79
N TYR A 537 3.49 -2.99 -4.85
CA TYR A 537 3.97 -4.25 -4.29
C TYR A 537 4.18 -5.30 -5.38
N CYS A 538 3.17 -5.54 -6.23
CA CYS A 538 3.25 -6.58 -7.24
C CYS A 538 4.40 -6.31 -8.22
N ALA A 539 4.63 -5.06 -8.61
CA ALA A 539 5.74 -4.64 -9.47
C ALA A 539 7.10 -4.88 -8.81
N ILE A 540 7.33 -4.31 -7.62
CA ILE A 540 8.62 -4.41 -6.92
C ILE A 540 8.92 -5.84 -6.51
N ALA A 541 7.94 -6.58 -5.97
CA ALA A 541 8.11 -7.97 -5.59
C ALA A 541 8.40 -8.86 -6.80
N SER A 542 7.75 -8.64 -7.95
CA SER A 542 8.05 -9.41 -9.17
C SER A 542 9.49 -9.18 -9.63
N LEU A 543 9.95 -7.93 -9.66
CA LEU A 543 11.33 -7.61 -10.02
C LEU A 543 12.35 -8.20 -9.03
N CYS A 544 12.03 -8.24 -7.74
CA CYS A 544 12.85 -8.89 -6.72
C CYS A 544 12.93 -10.40 -6.94
N LEU A 545 11.78 -11.07 -7.17
CA LEU A 545 11.72 -12.51 -7.45
C LEU A 545 12.51 -12.89 -8.70
N MET A 546 12.44 -12.06 -9.75
CA MET A 546 13.24 -12.24 -10.97
C MET A 546 14.73 -11.99 -10.76
N GLY A 547 15.13 -11.33 -9.65
CA GLY A 547 16.51 -10.90 -9.42
C GLY A 547 16.94 -9.75 -10.33
N ARG A 548 15.99 -8.90 -10.79
CA ARG A 548 16.22 -7.87 -11.81
C ARG A 548 15.84 -6.46 -11.36
N LEU A 549 15.67 -6.21 -10.06
CA LEU A 549 15.26 -4.90 -9.53
C LEU A 549 16.20 -3.75 -9.96
N GLU A 550 17.49 -3.90 -9.70
CA GLU A 550 18.53 -2.88 -9.99
C GLU A 550 18.82 -2.73 -11.49
N GLU A 551 18.51 -3.75 -12.28
CA GLU A 551 18.58 -3.65 -13.74
C GLU A 551 17.35 -2.92 -14.29
N ALA A 552 16.18 -3.27 -13.79
CA ALA A 552 14.92 -2.74 -14.26
C ALA A 552 14.66 -1.32 -13.75
N LEU A 553 15.28 -0.83 -12.68
CA LEU A 553 15.06 0.50 -12.11
C LEU A 553 16.38 1.10 -11.65
N ASN A 554 16.67 2.34 -12.06
CA ASN A 554 17.87 3.01 -11.58
C ASN A 554 17.70 3.59 -10.17
N GLN A 555 18.79 3.92 -9.50
CA GLN A 555 18.79 4.45 -8.12
C GLN A 555 17.84 5.65 -7.93
N ARG A 556 17.76 6.56 -8.91
CA ARG A 556 16.90 7.75 -8.83
C ARG A 556 15.41 7.38 -8.91
N GLU A 557 15.07 6.39 -9.73
CA GLU A 557 13.71 5.82 -9.79
C GLU A 557 13.38 5.14 -8.45
N LEU A 558 14.28 4.31 -7.91
CA LEU A 558 14.10 3.65 -6.61
C LEU A 558 13.90 4.64 -5.48
N ASP A 559 14.68 5.73 -5.40
CA ASP A 559 14.52 6.78 -4.39
C ASP A 559 13.15 7.47 -4.46
N ARG A 560 12.62 7.66 -5.66
CA ARG A 560 11.29 8.24 -5.88
C ARG A 560 10.19 7.27 -5.48
N ILE A 561 10.34 5.98 -5.77
CA ILE A 561 9.41 4.93 -5.35
C ILE A 561 9.41 4.80 -3.83
N ARG A 562 10.59 4.81 -3.18
CA ARG A 562 10.74 4.84 -1.71
C ARG A 562 9.96 6.02 -1.12
N ARG A 563 10.12 7.22 -1.70
CA ARG A 563 9.35 8.41 -1.30
C ARG A 563 7.85 8.21 -1.46
N TRP A 564 7.39 7.68 -2.58
CA TRP A 564 5.96 7.45 -2.81
C TRP A 564 5.37 6.47 -1.78
N CYS A 565 6.08 5.38 -1.49
CA CYS A 565 5.69 4.34 -0.54
C CYS A 565 5.65 4.86 0.91
N ILE A 566 6.67 5.59 1.37
CA ILE A 566 6.70 6.07 2.76
C ILE A 566 5.62 7.13 3.02
N MET A 567 5.28 7.92 2.00
CA MET A 567 4.19 8.90 2.05
C MET A 567 2.80 8.26 2.13
N ARG A 568 2.70 6.93 2.06
CA ARG A 568 1.44 6.21 2.27
C ARG A 568 1.09 6.04 3.75
N GLN A 569 2.05 6.24 4.64
CA GLN A 569 1.81 6.13 6.07
C GLN A 569 1.05 7.36 6.59
N GLN A 570 -0.03 7.11 7.34
CA GLN A 570 -0.77 8.07 8.14
C GLN A 570 -0.74 7.55 9.59
N THR A 571 -1.84 6.99 10.10
CA THR A 571 -1.83 6.12 11.29
C THR A 571 -1.45 4.70 10.89
N GLY A 572 -2.24 4.08 10.02
CA GLY A 572 -1.85 2.94 9.19
C GLY A 572 -1.39 3.36 7.80
N PHE A 573 -1.50 2.46 6.82
CA PHE A 573 -1.18 2.77 5.42
C PHE A 573 -2.44 2.87 4.56
N HIS A 574 -2.43 3.77 3.57
CA HIS A 574 -3.45 3.82 2.50
C HIS A 574 -2.88 3.41 1.14
N GLY A 575 -3.75 2.89 0.27
CA GLY A 575 -3.32 2.41 -1.06
C GLY A 575 -2.96 3.52 -2.04
N ARG A 576 -3.52 4.73 -1.89
CA ARG A 576 -3.40 5.84 -2.85
C ARG A 576 -3.52 7.20 -2.16
N PRO A 577 -2.97 8.28 -2.74
CA PRO A 577 -3.07 9.61 -2.13
C PRO A 577 -4.53 9.99 -1.86
N ASN A 578 -4.78 10.68 -0.73
CA ASN A 578 -6.10 11.16 -0.31
C ASN A 578 -7.19 10.08 -0.14
N LYS A 579 -6.83 8.80 0.00
CA LYS A 579 -7.75 7.72 0.39
C LYS A 579 -7.62 7.38 1.87
N PRO A 580 -8.67 6.83 2.51
CA PRO A 580 -8.55 6.36 3.89
C PRO A 580 -7.55 5.20 3.99
N VAL A 581 -6.94 5.07 5.17
CA VAL A 581 -6.11 3.91 5.54
C VAL A 581 -6.92 2.62 5.51
N ASP A 582 -6.23 1.51 5.29
CA ASP A 582 -6.80 0.16 5.26
C ASP A 582 -5.71 -0.83 5.70
N THR A 583 -6.07 -1.70 6.64
CA THR A 583 -5.14 -2.62 7.30
C THR A 583 -4.34 -3.49 6.33
N CYS A 584 -4.89 -3.85 5.17
CA CYS A 584 -4.14 -4.67 4.21
C CYS A 584 -2.92 -3.93 3.60
N TYR A 585 -2.89 -2.60 3.58
CA TYR A 585 -1.74 -1.84 3.09
C TYR A 585 -0.57 -1.80 4.06
N SER A 586 -0.79 -2.12 5.34
CA SER A 586 0.31 -2.36 6.26
C SER A 586 1.20 -3.52 5.76
N PHE A 587 0.62 -4.48 5.03
CA PHE A 587 1.38 -5.48 4.27
C PHE A 587 1.80 -4.96 2.90
N TRP A 588 0.87 -4.53 2.03
CA TRP A 588 1.23 -4.23 0.64
C TRP A 588 2.30 -3.14 0.54
N VAL A 589 2.12 -2.03 1.27
CA VAL A 589 3.11 -0.95 1.27
C VAL A 589 4.27 -1.27 2.21
N GLY A 590 4.00 -1.83 3.39
CA GLY A 590 5.05 -2.18 4.36
C GLY A 590 6.07 -3.18 3.79
N ALA A 591 5.61 -4.26 3.16
CA ALA A 591 6.48 -5.24 2.50
C ALA A 591 7.23 -4.64 1.30
N THR A 592 6.63 -3.68 0.58
CA THR A 592 7.37 -2.95 -0.47
C THR A 592 8.49 -2.12 0.14
N LEU A 593 8.24 -1.42 1.24
CA LEU A 593 9.25 -0.64 1.96
C LEU A 593 10.36 -1.54 2.52
N GLU A 594 10.02 -2.76 2.95
CA GLU A 594 10.98 -3.76 3.41
C GLU A 594 11.89 -4.22 2.25
N LEU A 595 11.30 -4.55 1.09
CA LEU A 595 12.05 -4.90 -0.14
C LEU A 595 12.95 -3.77 -0.63
N LEU A 596 12.62 -2.52 -0.31
CA LEU A 596 13.39 -1.32 -0.68
C LEU A 596 14.35 -0.83 0.42
N ASP A 597 14.48 -1.59 1.51
CA ASP A 597 15.34 -1.31 2.68
C ASP A 597 15.08 0.07 3.32
N VAL A 598 13.81 0.43 3.48
CA VAL A 598 13.38 1.70 4.10
C VAL A 598 12.23 1.57 5.09
N PHE A 599 11.72 0.37 5.36
CA PHE A 599 10.63 0.15 6.32
C PHE A 599 11.03 0.53 7.76
N GLN A 600 12.31 0.41 8.12
CA GLN A 600 12.89 0.83 9.39
C GLN A 600 12.73 2.33 9.70
N TYR A 601 12.42 3.15 8.70
CA TYR A 601 12.18 4.58 8.86
C TYR A 601 10.69 4.94 9.04
N THR A 602 9.80 3.94 9.11
CA THR A 602 8.36 4.14 9.35
C THR A 602 8.04 4.28 10.84
N ASN A 603 6.87 4.83 11.15
CA ASN A 603 6.39 4.88 12.54
C ASN A 603 5.71 3.56 12.92
N PHE A 604 6.42 2.68 13.64
CA PHE A 604 5.89 1.37 14.02
C PHE A 604 4.69 1.44 14.97
N ASP A 605 4.77 2.27 16.00
CA ASP A 605 3.74 2.35 17.04
C ASP A 605 2.38 2.77 16.46
N LYS A 606 2.35 3.79 15.60
CA LYS A 606 1.11 4.23 14.93
C LYS A 606 0.53 3.13 14.02
N ASN A 607 1.39 2.43 13.29
CA ASN A 607 0.94 1.34 12.40
C ASN A 607 0.37 0.18 13.22
N ARG A 608 1.09 -0.26 14.27
CA ARG A 608 0.66 -1.34 15.17
C ARG A 608 -0.66 -0.98 15.87
N SER A 609 -0.77 0.22 16.43
CA SER A 609 -2.00 0.70 17.07
C SER A 609 -3.17 0.75 16.09
N PHE A 610 -2.96 1.22 14.85
CA PHE A 610 -4.00 1.18 13.82
C PHE A 610 -4.44 -0.25 13.50
N ILE A 611 -3.50 -1.18 13.31
CA ILE A 611 -3.83 -2.58 13.01
C ILE A 611 -4.64 -3.20 14.13
N LEU A 612 -4.22 -3.02 15.38
CA LEU A 612 -4.91 -3.56 16.56
C LEU A 612 -6.28 -2.93 16.76
N SER A 613 -6.47 -1.67 16.35
CA SER A 613 -7.79 -1.04 16.35
C SER A 613 -8.79 -1.70 15.37
N THR A 614 -8.32 -2.47 14.38
CA THR A 614 -9.18 -3.23 13.44
C THR A 614 -9.33 -4.71 13.81
N GLN A 615 -8.80 -5.12 14.97
CA GLN A 615 -8.95 -6.46 15.52
C GLN A 615 -10.38 -6.68 16.04
N ASP A 616 -11.04 -7.74 15.57
CA ASP A 616 -12.32 -8.15 16.14
C ASP A 616 -12.08 -8.94 17.42
N ARG A 617 -12.44 -8.35 18.56
CA ARG A 617 -12.21 -8.94 19.89
C ARG A 617 -13.14 -10.11 20.20
N LEU A 618 -14.27 -10.23 19.50
CA LEU A 618 -15.25 -11.28 19.73
C LEU A 618 -14.92 -12.51 18.91
N VAL A 619 -14.98 -12.37 17.59
CA VAL A 619 -14.78 -13.48 16.66
C VAL A 619 -13.32 -13.69 16.29
N GLY A 620 -12.42 -12.74 16.56
CA GLY A 620 -11.06 -12.77 16.05
C GLY A 620 -11.01 -12.37 14.57
N GLY A 621 -9.80 -12.23 14.05
CA GLY A 621 -9.59 -11.70 12.71
C GLY A 621 -9.37 -10.18 12.71
N PHE A 622 -8.95 -9.66 11.56
CA PHE A 622 -8.80 -8.22 11.32
C PHE A 622 -9.73 -7.79 10.21
N ALA A 623 -10.30 -6.60 10.37
CA ALA A 623 -11.05 -5.91 9.36
C ALA A 623 -10.19 -4.85 8.64
N LYS A 624 -10.78 -4.23 7.62
CA LYS A 624 -10.18 -3.09 6.89
C LYS A 624 -10.07 -1.82 7.74
N TRP A 625 -11.09 -1.58 8.56
CA TRP A 625 -11.26 -0.40 9.41
C TRP A 625 -11.71 -0.85 10.80
N PRO A 626 -11.55 -0.01 11.83
CA PRO A 626 -12.17 -0.25 13.13
C PRO A 626 -13.69 -0.44 12.99
N ASP A 627 -14.28 -1.22 13.91
CA ASP A 627 -15.71 -1.50 13.96
C ASP A 627 -16.31 -2.09 12.66
N SER A 628 -15.47 -2.74 11.84
CA SER A 628 -15.87 -3.40 10.59
C SER A 628 -15.74 -4.92 10.70
N HIS A 629 -16.39 -5.66 9.79
CA HIS A 629 -16.36 -7.12 9.82
C HIS A 629 -14.99 -7.67 9.38
N PRO A 630 -14.41 -8.63 10.11
CA PRO A 630 -13.11 -9.20 9.77
C PRO A 630 -13.17 -10.13 8.55
N ALA A 631 -12.06 -10.23 7.83
CA ALA A 631 -11.91 -11.10 6.66
C ALA A 631 -10.56 -11.82 6.67
N ALA A 632 -10.51 -13.05 6.16
CA ALA A 632 -9.30 -13.87 6.08
C ALA A 632 -8.12 -13.16 5.39
N SER A 633 -8.41 -12.41 4.33
CA SER A 633 -7.42 -11.63 3.57
C SER A 633 -6.75 -10.54 4.41
N HIS A 634 -7.51 -9.84 5.25
CA HIS A 634 -7.00 -8.79 6.13
C HIS A 634 -6.29 -9.43 7.33
N CYS A 635 -6.85 -10.50 7.91
CA CYS A 635 -6.22 -11.19 9.04
C CYS A 635 -4.84 -11.76 8.70
N SER A 636 -4.72 -12.49 7.58
CA SER A 636 -3.45 -13.11 7.15
C SER A 636 -2.35 -12.08 6.92
N ARG A 637 -2.70 -10.92 6.33
CA ARG A 637 -1.76 -9.84 6.06
C ARG A 637 -1.39 -9.03 7.31
N SER A 638 -2.32 -8.88 8.25
CA SER A 638 -2.10 -8.06 9.46
C SER A 638 -1.29 -8.80 10.53
N SER A 639 -1.36 -10.13 10.54
CA SER A 639 -0.70 -10.97 11.56
C SER A 639 0.82 -11.14 11.32
N GLN A 640 1.39 -10.48 10.31
CA GLN A 640 2.77 -10.70 9.88
C GLN A 640 3.78 -10.12 10.89
N PRO A 641 4.85 -10.87 11.27
CA PRO A 641 5.72 -10.47 12.38
C PRO A 641 6.45 -9.13 12.15
N HIS A 642 6.93 -8.90 10.93
CA HIS A 642 7.57 -7.63 10.56
C HIS A 642 6.62 -6.42 10.67
N ILE A 643 5.32 -6.61 10.49
CA ILE A 643 4.31 -5.54 10.57
C ILE A 643 3.94 -5.23 12.03
N MET A 644 3.91 -6.27 12.88
CA MET A 644 3.54 -6.16 14.30
C MET A 644 4.72 -5.78 15.21
N ARG A 645 5.87 -5.39 14.64
CA ARG A 645 7.07 -4.99 15.40
C ARG A 645 6.76 -3.81 16.33
N GLY A 646 6.64 -4.11 17.62
CA GLY A 646 6.59 -3.15 18.71
C GLY A 646 6.72 -3.92 20.03
N GLY A 647 7.84 -3.72 20.74
CA GLY A 647 8.08 -4.11 22.14
C GLY A 647 8.07 -5.60 22.55
N ASP A 648 7.22 -6.43 21.94
CA ASP A 648 6.89 -7.76 22.45
C ASP A 648 7.77 -8.85 21.83
N ARG A 649 8.43 -9.64 22.70
CA ARG A 649 9.29 -10.79 22.33
C ARG A 649 8.51 -12.05 21.92
N GLU A 650 7.19 -11.97 21.78
CA GLU A 650 6.32 -13.14 21.53
C GLU A 650 6.17 -13.53 20.07
N PHE A 651 6.64 -12.72 19.13
CA PHE A 651 6.62 -13.07 17.70
C PHE A 651 7.96 -13.67 17.27
N PRO A 652 7.98 -14.90 16.72
CA PRO A 652 9.19 -15.45 16.10
C PRO A 652 9.72 -14.50 15.03
N GLU A 653 11.04 -14.47 14.81
CA GLU A 653 11.71 -13.73 13.73
C GLU A 653 11.38 -14.25 12.32
N CYS A 654 10.16 -14.75 12.08
CA CYS A 654 9.70 -15.17 10.77
C CYS A 654 9.38 -13.95 9.89
N CYS A 655 10.18 -13.76 8.85
CA CYS A 655 9.91 -12.82 7.78
C CYS A 655 8.53 -13.10 7.15
N SER A 656 7.80 -12.03 6.78
CA SER A 656 6.60 -11.96 5.92
C SER A 656 6.15 -13.30 5.31
N ALA A 657 4.90 -13.77 5.39
CA ALA A 657 4.49 -15.04 4.79
C ALA A 657 4.81 -15.18 3.29
N ALA A 658 4.89 -14.08 2.53
CA ALA A 658 5.45 -14.14 1.19
C ALA A 658 6.95 -14.47 1.27
N VAL A 659 7.75 -13.66 1.98
CA VAL A 659 9.20 -13.87 2.18
C VAL A 659 9.55 -15.16 2.93
N GLY A 660 8.72 -15.63 3.86
CA GLY A 660 8.84 -16.84 4.66
C GLY A 660 8.45 -18.08 3.86
N THR A 661 7.41 -18.00 3.01
CA THR A 661 7.14 -19.03 2.00
C THR A 661 8.28 -19.08 0.98
N PHE A 662 8.82 -17.93 0.56
CA PHE A 662 9.99 -17.87 -0.33
C PHE A 662 11.27 -18.39 0.36
N GLN A 663 11.50 -18.11 1.65
CA GLN A 663 12.60 -18.68 2.44
C GLN A 663 12.44 -20.19 2.68
N ARG A 664 11.21 -20.69 2.79
CA ARG A 664 10.91 -22.13 2.87
C ARG A 664 11.09 -22.79 1.49
N CYS A 665 10.77 -22.10 0.39
CA CYS A 665 11.16 -22.50 -0.96
C CYS A 665 12.69 -22.57 -1.11
N GLU A 666 13.42 -21.54 -0.68
CA GLU A 666 14.89 -21.55 -0.74
C GLU A 666 15.50 -22.67 0.09
N ARG A 667 14.93 -22.99 1.26
CA ARG A 667 15.35 -24.18 2.05
C ARG A 667 15.08 -25.49 1.30
N ASN A 668 13.88 -25.68 0.75
CA ASN A 668 13.54 -26.88 -0.02
C ASN A 668 14.35 -27.00 -1.34
N ILE A 669 14.74 -25.88 -1.96
CA ILE A 669 15.60 -25.84 -3.15
C ILE A 669 17.06 -26.11 -2.73
N ALA A 670 17.54 -25.51 -1.63
CA ALA A 670 18.88 -25.71 -1.10
C ALA A 670 19.13 -27.14 -0.59
N GLU A 671 18.11 -27.80 -0.03
CA GLU A 671 18.18 -29.22 0.34
C GLU A 671 18.28 -30.16 -0.88
N ARG A 672 17.92 -29.67 -2.08
CA ARG A 672 18.01 -30.42 -3.35
C ARG A 672 19.32 -30.17 -4.12
N GLU A 673 20.01 -29.06 -3.89
CA GLU A 673 21.28 -28.73 -4.55
C GLU A 673 22.48 -28.96 -3.61
N THR A 674 23.09 -30.15 -3.67
CA THR A 674 24.45 -30.35 -3.14
C THR A 674 25.48 -29.52 -3.91
N SER A 675 26.18 -28.65 -3.18
CA SER A 675 27.48 -28.04 -3.48
C SER A 675 27.57 -26.99 -4.62
N ALA A 676 28.12 -25.83 -4.24
CA ALA A 676 28.82 -24.81 -5.05
C ALA A 676 28.07 -23.57 -5.62
N LYS A 677 26.74 -23.40 -5.45
CA LYS A 677 26.04 -22.17 -5.89
C LYS A 677 25.61 -21.19 -4.77
N LEU A 678 25.90 -21.52 -3.51
CA LEU A 678 25.40 -20.80 -2.32
C LEU A 678 25.90 -19.35 -2.14
N ILE A 679 26.89 -18.89 -2.92
CA ILE A 679 27.58 -17.61 -2.66
C ILE A 679 26.84 -16.39 -3.24
N VAL A 680 25.93 -16.57 -4.21
CA VAL A 680 25.24 -15.43 -4.85
C VAL A 680 23.81 -15.23 -4.33
N LYS A 681 23.09 -16.28 -3.91
CA LYS A 681 21.71 -16.18 -3.38
C LYS A 681 21.62 -15.66 -1.93
N SER A 682 22.68 -15.81 -1.12
CA SER A 682 22.66 -15.41 0.31
C SER A 682 22.77 -13.89 0.57
N GLN A 683 23.07 -13.07 -0.45
CA GLN A 683 23.21 -11.62 -0.27
C GLN A 683 21.86 -10.89 -0.09
N PHE A 684 20.73 -11.47 -0.50
CA PHE A 684 19.41 -10.83 -0.38
C PHE A 684 18.84 -10.82 1.05
N LEU A 685 19.35 -11.66 1.97
CA LEU A 685 18.90 -11.73 3.36
C LEU A 685 19.98 -11.36 4.39
N SER A 686 21.27 -11.27 4.00
CA SER A 686 22.36 -10.98 4.96
C SER A 686 22.39 -9.52 5.46
N SER A 687 21.68 -8.60 4.79
CA SER A 687 21.48 -7.22 5.26
C SER A 687 20.43 -7.12 6.37
N ALA A 688 19.52 -8.09 6.51
CA ALA A 688 18.42 -8.05 7.47
C ALA A 688 18.71 -8.73 8.82
N CYS A 689 19.82 -9.49 8.95
CA CYS A 689 20.20 -10.15 10.20
C CYS A 689 21.72 -10.30 10.33
N LYS A 690 22.40 -9.28 10.88
CA LYS A 690 23.65 -9.48 11.61
C LYS A 690 23.40 -9.19 13.09
N PRO A 691 23.67 -10.13 14.01
CA PRO A 691 23.79 -9.78 15.42
C PRO A 691 25.04 -8.90 15.56
N ARG A 692 24.85 -7.60 15.80
CA ARG A 692 25.97 -6.74 16.19
C ARG A 692 26.41 -7.16 17.59
N ARG A 693 27.48 -7.95 17.63
CA ARG A 693 28.34 -8.09 18.81
C ARG A 693 28.71 -6.69 19.27
N LEU A 694 28.18 -6.29 20.42
CA LEU A 694 28.76 -5.23 21.22
C LEU A 694 30.17 -5.67 21.63
N ARG A 695 31.16 -4.85 21.34
CA ARG A 695 32.50 -4.91 21.92
C ARG A 695 33.06 -3.50 22.00
N PRO A 696 33.87 -3.25 23.03
CA PRO A 696 33.49 -2.98 24.42
C PRO A 696 33.10 -1.52 24.62
#